data_AF-A0A087BH32-F1
#
_entry.id   AF-A0A087BH32-F1
#
_cell.length_a   1.000
_cell.length_b   1.000
_cell.length_c   1.000
_cell.angle_alpha   90.00
_cell.angle_beta   90.00
_cell.angle_gamma   90.00
#
_symmetry.space_group_name_H-M   'P 1'
#
loop_
_entity.id
_entity.type
_entity.pdbx_description
1 polymer ?
#
loop_
_entity_poly.entity_id
_entity_poly.type
_entity_poly.pdbx_seq_one_letter_code
_entity_poly.pdbx_strand_id
1 'polypeptide(L)'
;MICPVEILRKKYPVVATNPPYLNKYDAKLKDYINLNYKAYGDDLFSVFMFRNFGFCKKEGYCGFMTPFVWMSIKSYKSLREFVVQNKTITTLIQLEYSAFEEATVPICTFVLQNSEVGSCKGLYFNLSDFPGGMEVQDQKVLAAQNDKDCGYYYEANQRGFERIPSTPITAYWVSDSFANLYSHPLIGSAFSAKEGVGTRKDDVFLKQTWEVSTDKVGRDKRWILTDKAGGYRKWYLGSTYVMDWEDDGRRIKDYRDDKGKLRSRPQNTQYLFLPGISWGKIGSGATSFRYRGEGFGFNDAAPTLFGDNPFPLLAALNTSIYKVLLQIRGGTLNMTCGVVEELPLLGYDSIQMQETLSRIVEENIALSKDDWNAFETSWDFQIHPLIKYNCHHIKEAFQEWEKECDNRFQQLWFNETEINRLFIEQYHLAGEIKPEVDKESVSVSLSDLQRDIRSFISYSVGCMFGRYSLDSMGLIYAGGKWDETKYTTFHPDRDAIIPICDDEYFEDDIVGRFVKFVETVYGKETLEENLRFIADALGGNGSSREVIRGYFINDFYADHLKVYQKRPIYWLFDSGKKNGFKCLIYMHRYQPDTIARIRTDYVHEQQSRYRTAIADLEQRINGASTSERVKLSKQLATLQAQAEEIRVYEGKIHHLADQMIKIDLDDGVKHNYEIFKDVLAKIK
;
A
#
# COMPACT_ATOMS: atom_id res chain seq x y z
N MET A 1 -22.60 52.59 -23.71
CA MET A 1 -22.73 51.50 -22.74
C MET A 1 -23.61 50.43 -23.34
N ILE A 2 -23.07 49.26 -23.67
CA ILE A 2 -23.90 48.16 -24.16
C ILE A 2 -24.63 47.59 -22.94
N CYS A 3 -25.96 47.56 -22.98
CA CYS A 3 -26.76 47.00 -21.89
C CYS A 3 -26.45 45.49 -21.78
N PRO A 4 -26.00 44.98 -20.62
CA PRO A 4 -25.70 43.56 -20.44
C PRO A 4 -26.89 42.65 -20.81
N VAL A 5 -28.12 43.12 -20.58
CA VAL A 5 -29.35 42.40 -20.93
C VAL A 5 -29.53 42.25 -22.44
N GLU A 6 -29.12 43.24 -23.24
CA GLU A 6 -29.20 43.15 -24.70
C GLU A 6 -28.17 42.17 -25.28
N ILE A 7 -26.98 42.10 -24.69
CA ILE A 7 -25.94 41.12 -25.05
C ILE A 7 -26.46 39.71 -24.74
N LEU A 8 -26.99 39.49 -23.54
CA LEU A 8 -27.47 38.18 -23.08
C LEU A 8 -28.76 37.73 -23.79
N ARG A 9 -29.43 38.60 -24.56
CA ARG A 9 -30.61 38.24 -25.37
C ARG A 9 -30.27 37.85 -26.80
N LYS A 10 -29.10 38.23 -27.31
CA LYS A 10 -28.69 37.95 -28.70
C LYS A 10 -28.18 36.52 -28.85
N LYS A 11 -28.27 36.02 -30.09
CA LYS A 11 -27.63 34.75 -30.50
C LYS A 11 -26.43 35.02 -31.38
N TYR A 12 -25.34 34.30 -31.13
CA TYR A 12 -24.04 34.49 -31.75
C TYR A 12 -23.66 33.28 -32.61
N PRO A 13 -22.96 33.47 -33.75
CA PRO A 13 -22.42 32.37 -34.55
C PRO A 13 -21.32 31.59 -33.83
N VAL A 14 -20.55 32.26 -32.97
CA VAL A 14 -19.48 31.67 -32.17
C VAL A 14 -19.64 32.14 -30.72
N VAL A 15 -19.56 31.21 -29.78
CA VAL A 15 -19.55 31.49 -28.34
C VAL A 15 -18.33 30.79 -27.75
N ALA A 16 -17.38 31.55 -27.21
CA ALA A 16 -16.20 30.97 -26.56
C ALA A 16 -16.14 31.42 -25.10
N THR A 17 -15.79 30.52 -24.18
CA THR A 17 -15.66 30.88 -22.77
C THR A 17 -14.70 29.97 -22.00
N ASN A 18 -14.07 30.53 -20.98
CA ASN A 18 -13.48 29.81 -19.85
C ASN A 18 -14.48 29.93 -18.67
N PRO A 19 -15.44 29.00 -18.53
CA PRO A 19 -16.46 29.09 -17.51
C PRO A 19 -15.87 28.93 -16.10
N PRO A 20 -16.49 29.52 -15.07
CA PRO A 20 -15.99 29.39 -13.70
C PRO A 20 -16.10 27.95 -13.17
N TYR A 21 -15.06 27.48 -12.47
CA TYR A 21 -15.01 26.16 -11.86
C TYR A 21 -15.41 26.26 -10.39
N LEU A 22 -16.60 25.77 -10.02
CA LEU A 22 -17.13 25.89 -8.67
C LEU A 22 -18.13 24.78 -8.36
N ASN A 23 -17.80 23.97 -7.35
CA ASN A 23 -18.63 22.88 -6.84
C ASN A 23 -19.26 23.15 -5.46
N LYS A 24 -18.95 24.29 -4.83
CA LYS A 24 -19.53 24.73 -3.55
C LYS A 24 -20.32 26.01 -3.75
N TYR A 25 -21.64 25.88 -3.69
CA TYR A 25 -22.58 26.99 -3.85
C TYR A 25 -23.01 27.56 -2.50
N ASP A 26 -23.33 28.85 -2.47
CA ASP A 26 -24.17 29.40 -1.42
C ASP A 26 -25.61 28.88 -1.57
N ALA A 27 -26.42 29.02 -0.52
CA ALA A 27 -27.77 28.45 -0.49
C ALA A 27 -28.66 28.94 -1.65
N LYS A 28 -28.57 30.24 -2.00
CA LYS A 28 -29.42 30.82 -3.06
C LYS A 28 -29.06 30.30 -4.44
N LEU A 29 -27.76 30.25 -4.77
CA LEU A 29 -27.31 29.70 -6.05
C LEU A 29 -27.62 28.22 -6.15
N LYS A 30 -27.48 27.47 -5.05
CA LYS A 30 -27.82 26.04 -5.01
C LYS A 30 -29.28 25.79 -5.34
N ASP A 31 -30.20 26.56 -4.74
CA ASP A 31 -31.64 26.43 -5.01
C ASP A 31 -31.98 26.77 -6.46
N TYR A 32 -31.36 27.81 -7.02
CA TYR A 32 -31.54 28.19 -8.43
C TYR A 32 -31.04 27.12 -9.40
N ILE A 33 -29.86 26.52 -9.15
CA ILE A 33 -29.30 25.44 -9.97
C ILE A 33 -30.18 24.20 -9.87
N ASN A 34 -30.62 23.82 -8.66
CA ASN A 34 -31.48 22.66 -8.46
C ASN A 34 -32.85 22.80 -9.13
N LEU A 35 -33.37 24.03 -9.24
CA LEU A 35 -34.64 24.29 -9.90
C LEU A 35 -34.53 24.25 -11.43
N ASN A 36 -33.47 24.82 -12.01
CA ASN A 36 -33.38 25.07 -13.45
C ASN A 36 -32.40 24.16 -14.21
N TYR A 37 -31.38 23.63 -13.53
CA TYR A 37 -30.24 22.92 -14.13
C TYR A 37 -29.83 21.67 -13.35
N LYS A 38 -30.77 21.03 -12.63
CA LYS A 38 -30.50 19.87 -11.76
C LYS A 38 -29.65 18.77 -12.43
N ALA A 39 -29.91 18.49 -13.71
CA ALA A 39 -29.19 17.45 -14.46
C ALA A 39 -27.75 17.82 -14.84
N TYR A 40 -27.37 19.10 -14.73
CA TYR A 40 -26.07 19.65 -15.13
C TYR A 40 -25.38 20.41 -13.98
N GLY A 41 -25.90 20.29 -12.76
CA GLY A 41 -25.59 21.16 -11.63
C GLY A 41 -24.47 20.67 -10.70
N ASP A 42 -23.69 19.67 -11.12
CA ASP A 42 -22.59 19.13 -10.31
C ASP A 42 -21.42 20.11 -10.17
N ASP A 43 -21.14 20.87 -11.23
CA ASP A 43 -20.20 21.99 -11.22
C ASP A 43 -20.80 23.15 -12.00
N LEU A 44 -20.37 24.37 -11.67
CA LEU A 44 -20.82 25.56 -12.38
C LEU A 44 -20.39 25.54 -13.85
N PHE A 45 -19.22 24.97 -14.18
CA PHE A 45 -18.79 24.90 -15.58
C PHE A 45 -19.76 24.11 -16.46
N SER A 46 -20.34 23.01 -15.95
CA SER A 46 -21.29 22.19 -16.72
C SER A 46 -22.61 22.92 -16.97
N VAL A 47 -23.06 23.73 -16.01
CA VAL A 47 -24.22 24.62 -16.19
C VAL A 47 -23.93 25.67 -17.26
N PHE A 48 -22.74 26.27 -17.25
CA PHE A 48 -22.34 27.26 -18.26
C PHE A 48 -22.20 26.63 -19.65
N MET A 49 -21.63 25.43 -19.77
CA MET A 49 -21.60 24.68 -21.03
C MET A 49 -23.00 24.55 -21.61
N PHE A 50 -23.96 24.06 -20.82
CA PHE A 50 -25.35 23.90 -21.26
C PHE A 50 -26.00 25.25 -21.61
N ARG A 51 -25.80 26.28 -20.78
CA ARG A 51 -26.41 27.60 -20.98
C ARG A 51 -25.90 28.29 -22.25
N ASN A 52 -24.63 28.12 -22.58
CA ASN A 52 -23.98 28.73 -23.74
C ASN A 52 -24.52 28.24 -25.08
N PHE A 53 -25.03 27.00 -25.16
CA PHE A 53 -25.75 26.54 -26.35
C PHE A 53 -27.00 27.38 -26.65
N GLY A 54 -27.63 27.97 -25.63
CA GLY A 54 -28.76 28.89 -25.81
C GLY A 54 -28.37 30.24 -26.42
N PHE A 55 -27.12 30.69 -26.22
CA PHE A 55 -26.57 31.89 -26.85
C PHE A 55 -26.01 31.62 -28.24
N CYS A 56 -25.72 30.38 -28.58
CA CYS A 56 -25.22 30.02 -29.90
C CYS A 56 -26.36 29.87 -30.91
N LYS A 57 -26.14 30.32 -32.15
CA LYS A 57 -27.05 30.04 -33.28
C LYS A 57 -27.01 28.54 -33.60
N LYS A 58 -28.08 28.02 -34.24
CA LYS A 58 -28.07 26.66 -34.81
C LYS A 58 -26.90 26.56 -35.80
N GLU A 59 -26.17 25.45 -35.80
CA GLU A 59 -24.95 25.21 -36.61
C GLU A 59 -23.76 26.13 -36.30
N GLY A 60 -23.87 27.03 -35.32
CA GLY A 60 -22.75 27.81 -34.81
C GLY A 60 -21.79 26.98 -33.95
N TYR A 61 -20.68 27.58 -33.52
CA TYR A 61 -19.63 26.89 -32.76
C TYR A 61 -19.53 27.41 -31.33
N CYS A 62 -19.36 26.48 -30.39
CA CYS A 62 -19.10 26.78 -28.99
C CYS A 62 -17.72 26.27 -28.60
N GLY A 63 -16.81 27.16 -28.22
CA GLY A 63 -15.47 26.83 -27.71
C GLY A 63 -15.43 26.90 -26.19
N PHE A 64 -14.86 25.88 -25.55
CA PHE A 64 -14.76 25.81 -24.10
C PHE A 64 -13.37 25.40 -23.64
N MET A 65 -13.01 25.88 -22.45
CA MET A 65 -11.87 25.39 -21.68
C MET A 65 -12.40 24.96 -20.31
N THR A 66 -12.32 23.68 -19.97
CA THR A 66 -12.90 23.16 -18.71
C THR A 66 -12.02 22.07 -18.11
N PRO A 67 -12.20 21.68 -16.84
CA PRO A 67 -11.53 20.50 -16.31
C PRO A 67 -12.00 19.26 -17.07
N PHE A 68 -11.12 18.31 -17.41
CA PHE A 68 -11.51 17.16 -18.26
C PHE A 68 -12.43 16.13 -17.56
N VAL A 69 -12.73 16.33 -16.27
CA VAL A 69 -13.54 15.42 -15.43
C VAL A 69 -14.91 15.08 -16.02
N TRP A 70 -15.50 15.98 -16.80
CA TRP A 70 -16.80 15.75 -17.44
C TRP A 70 -16.75 14.70 -18.55
N MET A 71 -15.57 14.36 -19.08
CA MET A 71 -15.40 13.38 -20.16
C MET A 71 -15.65 11.94 -19.69
N SER A 72 -15.51 11.63 -18.40
CA SER A 72 -15.57 10.25 -17.89
C SER A 72 -16.35 10.07 -16.58
N ILE A 73 -16.39 11.08 -15.69
CA ILE A 73 -17.00 10.92 -14.36
C ILE A 73 -18.53 10.77 -14.43
N LYS A 74 -19.09 9.86 -13.63
CA LYS A 74 -20.52 9.51 -13.62
C LYS A 74 -21.48 10.68 -13.38
N SER A 75 -21.11 11.65 -12.56
CA SER A 75 -21.93 12.83 -12.25
C SER A 75 -22.33 13.60 -13.53
N TYR A 76 -21.37 13.77 -14.45
CA TYR A 76 -21.60 14.47 -15.73
C TYR A 76 -22.22 13.60 -16.84
N LYS A 77 -22.74 12.41 -16.53
CA LYS A 77 -23.35 11.50 -17.52
C LYS A 77 -24.44 12.20 -18.35
N SER A 78 -25.39 12.87 -17.69
CA SER A 78 -26.50 13.56 -18.35
C SER A 78 -26.01 14.66 -19.31
N LEU A 79 -24.91 15.34 -18.97
CA LEU A 79 -24.29 16.34 -19.85
C LEU A 79 -23.70 15.69 -21.10
N ARG A 80 -22.96 14.58 -20.94
CA ARG A 80 -22.36 13.86 -22.07
C ARG A 80 -23.42 13.30 -23.02
N GLU A 81 -24.45 12.66 -22.49
CA GLU A 81 -25.58 12.15 -23.30
C GLU A 81 -26.23 13.29 -24.09
N PHE A 82 -26.47 14.44 -23.45
CA PHE A 82 -27.01 15.61 -24.15
C PHE A 82 -26.09 16.11 -25.28
N VAL A 83 -24.78 16.20 -25.04
CA VAL A 83 -23.80 16.64 -26.04
C VAL A 83 -23.76 15.66 -27.21
N VAL A 84 -23.63 14.35 -26.96
CA VAL A 84 -23.52 13.33 -28.01
C VAL A 84 -24.79 13.22 -28.85
N GLN A 85 -25.98 13.40 -28.25
CA GLN A 85 -27.25 13.30 -28.97
C GLN A 85 -27.65 14.59 -29.73
N ASN A 86 -27.23 15.77 -29.26
CA ASN A 86 -27.78 17.05 -29.76
C ASN A 86 -26.74 18.03 -30.32
N LYS A 87 -25.45 17.74 -30.18
CA LYS A 87 -24.32 18.61 -30.59
C LYS A 87 -23.30 17.76 -31.33
N THR A 88 -22.32 18.38 -31.97
CA THR A 88 -21.21 17.63 -32.59
C THR A 88 -19.87 18.11 -32.05
N ILE A 89 -19.06 17.19 -31.53
CA ILE A 89 -17.69 17.47 -31.10
C ILE A 89 -16.82 17.56 -32.35
N THR A 90 -16.36 18.76 -32.68
CA THR A 90 -15.52 18.97 -33.87
C THR A 90 -14.04 18.83 -33.53
N THR A 91 -13.63 19.32 -32.36
CA THR A 91 -12.25 19.22 -31.90
C THR A 91 -12.21 19.10 -30.39
N LEU A 92 -11.35 18.24 -29.85
CA LEU A 92 -11.06 18.14 -28.42
C LEU A 92 -9.56 17.91 -28.21
N ILE A 93 -8.95 18.73 -27.37
CA ILE A 93 -7.56 18.63 -26.97
C ILE A 93 -7.54 18.37 -25.46
N GLN A 94 -7.07 17.19 -25.08
CA GLN A 94 -6.78 16.84 -23.70
C GLN A 94 -5.33 17.25 -23.40
N LEU A 95 -5.16 18.27 -22.56
CA LEU A 95 -3.84 18.81 -22.22
C LEU A 95 -3.16 17.98 -21.13
N GLU A 96 -1.84 18.11 -21.02
CA GLU A 96 -1.08 17.58 -19.88
C GLU A 96 -1.52 18.23 -18.56
N TYR A 97 -1.39 17.48 -17.46
CA TYR A 97 -1.89 17.83 -16.13
C TYR A 97 -1.39 19.20 -15.65
N SER A 98 -0.14 19.55 -15.96
CA SER A 98 0.55 20.77 -15.56
C SER A 98 0.78 21.73 -16.73
N ALA A 99 0.15 21.49 -17.88
CA ALA A 99 0.32 22.32 -19.07
C ALA A 99 -0.03 23.78 -18.81
N PHE A 100 -1.01 24.01 -17.94
CA PHE A 100 -1.48 25.34 -17.55
C PHE A 100 -1.02 25.65 -16.12
N GLU A 101 0.10 26.35 -15.98
CA GLU A 101 0.76 26.61 -14.69
C GLU A 101 -0.15 27.31 -13.66
N GLU A 102 -1.10 28.13 -14.11
CA GLU A 102 -2.05 28.85 -13.25
C GLU A 102 -3.22 27.97 -12.75
N ALA A 103 -3.41 26.78 -13.34
CA ALA A 103 -4.50 25.87 -12.99
C ALA A 103 -4.00 24.75 -12.07
N THR A 104 -4.75 24.51 -11.00
CA THR A 104 -4.50 23.39 -10.08
C THR A 104 -5.27 22.12 -10.45
N VAL A 105 -5.98 22.16 -11.58
CA VAL A 105 -6.84 21.08 -12.09
C VAL A 105 -6.50 20.81 -13.55
N PRO A 106 -6.63 19.57 -14.02
CA PRO A 106 -6.25 19.26 -15.38
C PRO A 106 -7.37 19.63 -16.36
N ILE A 107 -6.98 20.29 -17.45
CA ILE A 107 -7.88 21.00 -18.37
C ILE A 107 -7.95 20.31 -19.73
N CYS A 108 -9.11 20.39 -20.37
CA CYS A 108 -9.26 20.16 -21.80
C CYS A 108 -9.85 21.39 -22.50
N THR A 109 -9.52 21.56 -23.77
CA THR A 109 -10.13 22.55 -24.65
C THR A 109 -10.86 21.85 -25.78
N PHE A 110 -12.05 22.34 -26.14
CA PHE A 110 -12.85 21.68 -27.17
C PHE A 110 -13.82 22.64 -27.85
N VAL A 111 -14.21 22.26 -29.06
CA VAL A 111 -15.17 22.98 -29.89
C VAL A 111 -16.35 22.06 -30.19
N LEU A 112 -17.55 22.57 -29.94
CA LEU A 112 -18.82 21.90 -30.19
C LEU A 112 -19.62 22.67 -31.23
N GLN A 113 -20.07 22.01 -32.28
CA GLN A 113 -21.07 22.56 -33.18
C GLN A 113 -22.47 22.44 -32.55
N ASN A 114 -23.24 23.51 -32.61
CA ASN A 114 -24.59 23.63 -32.04
C ASN A 114 -25.67 23.00 -32.95
N SER A 115 -25.37 21.80 -33.44
CA SER A 115 -26.22 20.92 -34.24
C SER A 115 -25.60 19.52 -34.19
N GLU A 116 -26.43 18.49 -34.30
CA GLU A 116 -25.94 17.13 -34.52
C GLU A 116 -25.71 16.91 -36.03
N VAL A 117 -24.51 16.46 -36.37
CA VAL A 117 -24.07 16.08 -37.71
C VAL A 117 -23.53 14.65 -37.64
N GLY A 118 -24.42 13.67 -37.72
CA GLY A 118 -24.11 12.26 -37.42
C GLY A 118 -23.01 11.57 -38.24
N SER A 119 -22.60 12.13 -39.38
CA SER A 119 -21.52 11.58 -40.21
C SER A 119 -20.14 12.23 -39.97
N CYS A 120 -20.07 13.29 -39.15
CA CYS A 120 -18.83 14.02 -38.92
C CYS A 120 -17.92 13.26 -37.94
N LYS A 121 -16.65 13.04 -38.34
CA LYS A 121 -15.61 12.57 -37.41
C LYS A 121 -15.02 13.79 -36.71
N GLY A 122 -15.05 13.80 -35.38
CA GLY A 122 -14.37 14.80 -34.58
C GLY A 122 -12.85 14.54 -34.57
N LEU A 123 -12.08 15.61 -34.36
CA LEU A 123 -10.63 15.57 -34.22
C LEU A 123 -10.24 15.57 -32.74
N TYR A 124 -9.50 14.56 -32.29
CA TYR A 124 -9.13 14.42 -30.88
C TYR A 124 -7.62 14.34 -30.72
N PHE A 125 -7.10 15.06 -29.72
CA PHE A 125 -5.67 15.11 -29.41
C PHE A 125 -5.46 14.72 -27.94
N ASN A 126 -4.67 13.68 -27.69
CA ASN A 126 -4.28 13.27 -26.34
C ASN A 126 -2.85 13.71 -26.04
N LEU A 127 -2.67 14.84 -25.35
CA LEU A 127 -1.36 15.40 -25.07
C LEU A 127 -0.91 15.18 -23.61
N SER A 128 -1.55 14.23 -22.92
CA SER A 128 -1.31 13.97 -21.49
C SER A 128 0.12 13.55 -21.17
N ASP A 129 0.82 12.97 -22.14
CA ASP A 129 2.18 12.42 -21.97
C ASP A 129 3.30 13.42 -22.33
N PHE A 130 2.96 14.67 -22.69
CA PHE A 130 3.92 15.68 -23.13
C PHE A 130 4.08 16.80 -22.08
N PRO A 131 4.95 16.62 -21.06
CA PRO A 131 5.24 17.68 -20.11
C PRO A 131 6.02 18.81 -20.79
N GLY A 132 5.85 20.05 -20.28
CA GLY A 132 6.57 21.23 -20.77
C GLY A 132 5.72 22.48 -21.00
N GLY A 133 4.53 22.56 -20.38
CA GLY A 133 3.68 23.74 -20.46
C GLY A 133 2.96 23.91 -21.80
N MET A 134 2.23 25.02 -21.94
CA MET A 134 1.43 25.32 -23.13
C MET A 134 2.23 25.39 -24.43
N GLU A 135 3.52 25.75 -24.38
CA GLU A 135 4.37 25.86 -25.57
C GLU A 135 4.60 24.50 -26.25
N VAL A 136 4.90 23.46 -25.47
CA VAL A 136 5.03 22.09 -26.00
C VAL A 136 3.70 21.58 -26.54
N GLN A 137 2.60 21.91 -25.85
CA GLN A 137 1.26 21.49 -26.27
C GLN A 137 0.89 22.10 -27.63
N ASP A 138 1.13 23.40 -27.84
CA ASP A 138 0.88 24.08 -29.11
C ASP A 138 1.71 23.48 -30.27
N GLN A 139 3.01 23.28 -30.03
CA GLN A 139 3.90 22.64 -31.01
C GLN A 139 3.43 21.23 -31.40
N LYS A 140 2.94 20.44 -30.44
CA LYS A 140 2.44 19.08 -30.69
C LYS A 140 1.14 19.07 -31.47
N VAL A 141 0.20 19.99 -31.20
CA VAL A 141 -1.03 20.11 -32.00
C VAL A 141 -0.68 20.45 -33.45
N LEU A 142 0.21 21.42 -33.68
CA LEU A 142 0.65 21.80 -35.02
C LEU A 142 1.42 20.66 -35.72
N ALA A 143 2.22 19.89 -34.99
CA ALA A 143 2.91 18.73 -35.53
C ALA A 143 1.93 17.64 -35.98
N ALA A 144 0.89 17.35 -35.17
CA ALA A 144 -0.14 16.36 -35.51
C ALA A 144 -0.99 16.75 -36.74
N GLN A 145 -1.08 18.04 -37.07
CA GLN A 145 -1.73 18.47 -38.32
C GLN A 145 -0.91 18.10 -39.56
N ASN A 146 0.42 18.06 -39.43
CA ASN A 146 1.33 17.69 -40.51
C ASN A 146 1.58 16.17 -40.58
N ASP A 147 1.56 15.50 -39.43
CA ASP A 147 1.71 14.05 -39.30
C ASP A 147 0.57 13.44 -38.47
N LYS A 148 -0.39 12.86 -39.17
CA LYS A 148 -1.58 12.25 -38.56
C LYS A 148 -1.30 10.90 -37.88
N ASP A 149 -0.16 10.27 -38.13
CA ASP A 149 0.21 8.96 -37.56
C ASP A 149 1.10 9.11 -36.31
N CYS A 150 1.11 10.30 -35.70
CA CYS A 150 1.96 10.65 -34.57
C CYS A 150 1.61 9.94 -33.24
N GLY A 151 0.57 9.12 -33.20
CA GLY A 151 0.18 8.29 -32.04
C GLY A 151 -0.61 9.01 -30.94
N TYR A 152 -0.84 10.32 -31.06
CA TYR A 152 -1.65 11.13 -30.13
C TYR A 152 -2.78 11.91 -30.82
N TYR A 153 -3.01 11.65 -32.10
CA TYR A 153 -4.11 12.19 -32.90
C TYR A 153 -5.11 11.08 -33.24
N TYR A 154 -6.41 11.37 -33.11
CA TYR A 154 -7.48 10.40 -33.37
C TYR A 154 -8.66 11.05 -34.09
N GLU A 155 -9.28 10.30 -35.01
CA GLU A 155 -10.52 10.68 -35.69
C GLU A 155 -11.63 9.71 -35.30
N ALA A 156 -12.62 10.18 -34.53
CA ALA A 156 -13.70 9.33 -34.01
C ALA A 156 -15.09 9.93 -34.25
N ASN A 157 -16.07 9.07 -34.52
CA ASN A 157 -17.48 9.45 -34.55
C ASN A 157 -18.06 9.33 -33.14
N GLN A 158 -18.63 10.42 -32.63
CA GLN A 158 -19.18 10.48 -31.28
C GLN A 158 -20.34 9.50 -31.02
N ARG A 159 -21.06 9.04 -32.05
CA ARG A 159 -22.10 8.00 -31.91
C ARG A 159 -21.52 6.66 -31.43
N GLY A 160 -20.25 6.40 -31.72
CA GLY A 160 -19.55 5.22 -31.22
C GLY A 160 -19.46 5.20 -29.69
N PHE A 161 -19.45 6.37 -29.03
CA PHE A 161 -19.33 6.46 -27.58
C PHE A 161 -20.58 5.95 -26.85
N GLU A 162 -21.74 5.92 -27.52
CA GLU A 162 -23.00 5.42 -26.95
C GLU A 162 -22.97 3.90 -26.70
N ARG A 163 -22.07 3.17 -27.36
CA ARG A 163 -21.85 1.72 -27.13
C ARG A 163 -21.27 1.43 -25.76
N ILE A 164 -20.61 2.40 -25.13
CA ILE A 164 -19.96 2.26 -23.83
C ILE A 164 -20.87 2.85 -22.75
N PRO A 165 -21.12 2.15 -21.63
CA PRO A 165 -21.96 2.65 -20.56
C PRO A 165 -21.50 4.02 -20.06
N SER A 166 -22.45 4.91 -19.74
CA SER A 166 -22.20 6.29 -19.30
C SER A 166 -21.52 7.20 -20.34
N THR A 167 -21.42 6.75 -21.61
CA THR A 167 -20.99 7.51 -22.80
C THR A 167 -19.72 8.33 -22.56
N PRO A 168 -18.60 7.70 -22.15
CA PRO A 168 -17.36 8.43 -21.88
C PRO A 168 -16.77 8.99 -23.19
N ILE A 169 -16.42 10.27 -23.19
CA ILE A 169 -15.82 10.93 -24.36
C ILE A 169 -14.36 10.50 -24.52
N THR A 170 -13.71 10.08 -23.44
CA THR A 170 -12.39 9.42 -23.48
C THR A 170 -12.35 8.19 -24.40
N ALA A 171 -13.47 7.69 -24.88
CA ALA A 171 -13.51 6.61 -25.86
C ALA A 171 -13.01 7.00 -27.28
N TYR A 172 -12.60 8.25 -27.52
CA TYR A 172 -12.15 8.69 -28.86
C TYR A 172 -10.92 7.95 -29.41
N TRP A 173 -10.08 7.37 -28.55
CA TRP A 173 -8.90 6.59 -28.95
C TRP A 173 -9.16 5.08 -28.97
N VAL A 174 -10.41 4.66 -28.72
CA VAL A 174 -10.79 3.26 -28.57
C VAL A 174 -11.09 2.65 -29.93
N SER A 175 -10.51 1.49 -30.20
CA SER A 175 -10.79 0.72 -31.41
C SER A 175 -12.20 0.14 -31.40
N ASP A 176 -12.72 -0.19 -32.59
CA ASP A 176 -14.00 -0.89 -32.70
C ASP A 176 -13.98 -2.26 -31.99
N SER A 177 -12.83 -2.93 -31.97
CA SER A 177 -12.63 -4.22 -31.29
C SER A 177 -12.88 -4.11 -29.79
N PHE A 178 -12.29 -3.11 -29.12
CA PHE A 178 -12.54 -2.87 -27.69
C PHE A 178 -13.96 -2.41 -27.41
N ALA A 179 -14.51 -1.53 -28.24
CA ALA A 179 -15.89 -1.09 -28.07
C ALA A 179 -16.89 -2.24 -28.28
N ASN A 180 -16.54 -3.30 -29.05
CA ASN A 180 -17.38 -4.49 -29.26
C ASN A 180 -17.43 -5.37 -28.00
N LEU A 181 -16.43 -5.30 -27.12
CA LEU A 181 -16.45 -6.04 -25.85
C LEU A 181 -17.65 -5.65 -24.97
N TYR A 182 -18.13 -4.41 -25.07
CA TYR A 182 -19.33 -3.94 -24.36
C TYR A 182 -20.65 -4.51 -24.90
N SER A 183 -20.62 -5.34 -25.95
CA SER A 183 -21.77 -6.16 -26.35
C SER A 183 -22.01 -7.34 -25.40
N HIS A 184 -21.00 -7.74 -24.62
CA HIS A 184 -21.14 -8.73 -23.56
C HIS A 184 -21.91 -8.14 -22.35
N PRO A 185 -22.53 -8.99 -21.52
CA PRO A 185 -23.16 -8.55 -20.27
C PRO A 185 -22.18 -7.76 -19.41
N LEU A 186 -22.66 -6.80 -18.61
CA LEU A 186 -21.80 -6.06 -17.68
C LEU A 186 -21.54 -6.87 -16.42
N ILE A 187 -20.41 -6.63 -15.74
CA ILE A 187 -20.08 -7.28 -14.46
C ILE A 187 -21.22 -7.11 -13.45
N GLY A 188 -21.82 -5.91 -13.38
CA GLY A 188 -22.94 -5.60 -12.48
C GLY A 188 -24.21 -6.44 -12.69
N SER A 189 -24.31 -7.20 -13.78
CA SER A 189 -25.44 -8.11 -14.02
C SER A 189 -25.35 -9.43 -13.26
N ALA A 190 -24.13 -9.89 -12.95
CA ALA A 190 -23.87 -11.17 -12.28
C ALA A 190 -23.14 -10.99 -10.93
N PHE A 191 -22.37 -9.93 -10.80
CA PHE A 191 -21.60 -9.62 -9.59
C PHE A 191 -22.05 -8.30 -8.98
N SER A 192 -21.99 -8.24 -7.65
CA SER A 192 -22.33 -7.04 -6.88
C SER A 192 -21.05 -6.47 -6.26
N ALA A 193 -20.65 -5.26 -6.67
CA ALA A 193 -19.57 -4.54 -6.03
C ALA A 193 -20.08 -3.77 -4.82
N LYS A 194 -19.43 -3.93 -3.67
CA LYS A 194 -19.78 -3.24 -2.43
C LYS A 194 -18.56 -2.55 -1.83
N GLU A 195 -18.79 -1.34 -1.32
CA GLU A 195 -17.84 -0.66 -0.45
C GLU A 195 -17.89 -1.29 0.94
N GLY A 196 -16.71 -1.45 1.55
CA GLY A 196 -16.56 -1.99 2.90
C GLY A 196 -16.93 -1.01 4.00
N VAL A 197 -16.67 -1.44 5.24
CA VAL A 197 -16.98 -0.66 6.43
C VAL A 197 -16.02 0.53 6.53
N GLY A 198 -16.57 1.74 6.37
CA GLY A 198 -15.84 2.97 6.66
C GLY A 198 -15.81 3.26 8.15
N THR A 199 -14.69 3.02 8.82
CA THR A 199 -14.57 3.15 10.28
C THR A 199 -14.63 4.61 10.77
N ARG A 200 -14.32 5.57 9.89
CA ARG A 200 -14.26 7.03 10.14
C ARG A 200 -13.23 7.47 11.20
N LYS A 201 -12.56 6.53 11.87
CA LYS A 201 -11.43 6.77 12.77
C LYS A 201 -10.54 5.52 12.85
N ASP A 202 -9.73 5.34 11.82
CA ASP A 202 -8.85 4.18 11.66
C ASP A 202 -7.95 3.95 12.87
N ASP A 203 -7.37 4.98 13.49
CA ASP A 203 -6.45 4.80 14.62
C ASP A 203 -7.09 4.13 15.85
N VAL A 204 -8.42 4.18 15.99
CA VAL A 204 -9.16 3.54 17.10
C VAL A 204 -9.66 2.16 16.70
N PHE A 205 -10.29 2.05 15.53
CA PHE A 205 -11.04 0.86 15.13
C PHE A 205 -10.28 -0.09 14.21
N LEU A 206 -9.13 0.32 13.68
CA LEU A 206 -8.22 -0.52 12.90
C LEU A 206 -6.85 -0.59 13.57
N LYS A 207 -6.36 -1.81 13.76
CA LYS A 207 -4.99 -2.09 14.23
C LYS A 207 -4.32 -3.03 13.23
N GLN A 208 -2.99 -3.09 13.23
CA GLN A 208 -2.29 -4.17 12.54
C GLN A 208 -2.42 -5.46 13.36
N THR A 209 -2.37 -6.61 12.68
CA THR A 209 -2.53 -7.95 13.29
C THR A 209 -1.54 -8.21 14.43
N TRP A 210 -0.35 -7.64 14.37
CA TRP A 210 0.70 -7.80 15.38
C TRP A 210 0.60 -6.84 16.57
N GLU A 211 -0.29 -5.84 16.53
CA GLU A 211 -0.46 -4.89 17.64
C GLU A 211 -1.30 -5.47 18.78
N VAL A 212 -2.23 -6.36 18.46
CA VAL A 212 -3.22 -6.91 19.39
C VAL A 212 -2.88 -8.34 19.79
N SER A 213 -3.46 -8.82 20.88
CA SER A 213 -3.29 -10.22 21.27
C SER A 213 -3.99 -11.17 20.29
N THR A 214 -3.27 -12.20 19.83
CA THR A 214 -3.80 -13.23 18.93
C THR A 214 -5.02 -13.96 19.50
N ASP A 215 -5.10 -14.11 20.82
CA ASP A 215 -6.24 -14.70 21.53
C ASP A 215 -7.54 -13.91 21.35
N LYS A 216 -7.48 -12.62 20.98
CA LYS A 216 -8.64 -11.76 20.73
C LYS A 216 -8.95 -11.55 19.25
N VAL A 217 -8.18 -12.18 18.35
CA VAL A 217 -8.42 -12.16 16.90
C VAL A 217 -9.23 -13.38 16.47
N GLY A 218 -10.29 -13.16 15.71
CA GLY A 218 -11.16 -14.21 15.17
C GLY A 218 -12.58 -13.70 14.86
N ARG A 219 -13.35 -14.48 14.10
CA ARG A 219 -14.71 -14.12 13.65
C ARG A 219 -15.66 -13.78 14.80
N ASP A 220 -15.58 -14.53 15.90
CA ASP A 220 -16.44 -14.36 17.08
C ASP A 220 -15.71 -13.68 18.24
N LYS A 221 -14.66 -12.92 17.93
CA LYS A 221 -13.86 -12.18 18.90
C LYS A 221 -13.94 -10.69 18.62
N ARG A 222 -13.34 -9.89 19.50
CA ARG A 222 -13.31 -8.43 19.36
C ARG A 222 -12.68 -7.98 18.04
N TRP A 223 -11.59 -8.61 17.60
CA TRP A 223 -10.83 -8.20 16.43
C TRP A 223 -11.05 -9.17 15.25
N ILE A 224 -11.67 -8.71 14.17
CA ILE A 224 -11.83 -9.50 12.94
C ILE A 224 -10.76 -9.14 11.92
N LEU A 225 -10.14 -10.13 11.28
CA LEU A 225 -9.19 -9.91 10.17
C LEU A 225 -9.90 -9.13 9.06
N THR A 226 -9.32 -8.02 8.63
CA THR A 226 -9.99 -7.07 7.72
C THR A 226 -9.05 -6.63 6.62
N ASP A 227 -9.53 -6.73 5.39
CA ASP A 227 -8.79 -6.24 4.22
C ASP A 227 -8.81 -4.73 4.16
N LYS A 228 -7.64 -4.17 3.83
CA LYS A 228 -7.44 -2.76 3.45
C LYS A 228 -6.81 -2.70 2.05
N ALA A 229 -6.82 -1.53 1.41
CA ALA A 229 -6.34 -1.33 0.04
C ALA A 229 -4.97 -2.01 -0.24
N GLY A 230 -4.08 -2.04 0.76
CA GLY A 230 -2.79 -2.72 0.67
C GLY A 230 -1.87 -2.09 -0.37
N GLY A 231 -0.73 -2.74 -0.62
CA GLY A 231 0.14 -2.40 -1.76
C GLY A 231 -0.35 -3.04 -3.06
N TYR A 232 0.32 -2.71 -4.17
CA TYR A 232 0.10 -3.37 -5.45
C TYR A 232 0.48 -4.86 -5.33
N ARG A 233 -0.51 -5.75 -5.50
CA ARG A 233 -0.32 -7.20 -5.53
C ARG A 233 -1.51 -7.88 -6.18
N LYS A 234 -1.26 -8.71 -7.19
CA LYS A 234 -2.30 -9.49 -7.88
C LYS A 234 -2.56 -10.82 -7.15
N TRP A 235 -3.70 -11.43 -7.46
CA TRP A 235 -4.10 -12.79 -7.06
C TRP A 235 -4.42 -12.98 -5.58
N TYR A 236 -3.51 -12.63 -4.67
CA TYR A 236 -3.70 -12.81 -3.24
C TYR A 236 -2.91 -11.79 -2.42
N LEU A 237 -3.55 -11.24 -1.38
CA LEU A 237 -2.92 -10.45 -0.33
C LEU A 237 -3.58 -10.82 1.00
N GLY A 238 -2.81 -11.28 1.97
CA GLY A 238 -3.36 -11.56 3.30
C GLY A 238 -3.75 -10.28 4.05
N SER A 239 -4.65 -10.41 5.02
CA SER A 239 -5.04 -9.28 5.86
C SER A 239 -3.93 -8.93 6.86
N THR A 240 -3.44 -7.69 6.80
CA THR A 240 -2.50 -7.12 7.79
C THR A 240 -3.22 -6.34 8.87
N TYR A 241 -4.49 -6.01 8.66
CA TYR A 241 -5.30 -5.24 9.60
C TYR A 241 -6.35 -6.11 10.30
N VAL A 242 -6.70 -5.70 11.51
CA VAL A 242 -7.87 -6.16 12.24
C VAL A 242 -8.81 -4.98 12.50
N MET A 243 -10.11 -5.23 12.45
CA MET A 243 -11.16 -4.26 12.75
C MET A 243 -11.88 -4.64 14.04
N ASP A 244 -12.15 -3.65 14.88
CA ASP A 244 -12.97 -3.83 16.09
C ASP A 244 -14.41 -4.11 15.67
N TRP A 245 -14.87 -5.34 15.89
CA TRP A 245 -16.24 -5.77 15.60
C TRP A 245 -16.90 -6.44 16.81
N GLU A 246 -16.47 -6.07 18.02
CA GLU A 246 -17.08 -6.54 19.27
C GLU A 246 -18.56 -6.16 19.34
N ASP A 247 -19.37 -7.09 19.85
CA ASP A 247 -20.83 -6.95 19.97
C ASP A 247 -21.50 -6.48 18.66
N ASP A 248 -21.14 -7.12 17.54
CA ASP A 248 -21.59 -6.75 16.18
C ASP A 248 -21.23 -5.30 15.81
N GLY A 249 -20.01 -4.89 16.13
CA GLY A 249 -19.47 -3.57 15.82
C GLY A 249 -20.16 -2.42 16.56
N ARG A 250 -20.70 -2.66 17.76
CA ARG A 250 -21.42 -1.66 18.58
C ARG A 250 -20.66 -0.36 18.71
N ARG A 251 -19.35 -0.44 19.02
CA ARG A 251 -18.48 0.75 19.19
C ARG A 251 -18.36 1.58 17.91
N ILE A 252 -18.30 0.92 16.76
CA ILE A 252 -18.26 1.59 15.46
C ILE A 252 -19.63 2.22 15.18
N LYS A 253 -20.72 1.47 15.37
CA LYS A 253 -22.10 1.93 15.12
C LYS A 253 -22.53 3.10 16.01
N ASP A 254 -21.98 3.22 17.21
CA ASP A 254 -22.26 4.28 18.17
C ASP A 254 -21.24 5.44 18.14
N TYR A 255 -20.28 5.42 17.22
CA TYR A 255 -19.22 6.43 17.19
C TYR A 255 -19.76 7.84 16.82
N ARG A 256 -19.65 8.76 17.79
CA ARG A 256 -20.11 10.16 17.71
C ARG A 256 -18.95 11.13 17.81
N ASP A 257 -19.11 12.32 17.24
CA ASP A 257 -18.17 13.43 17.46
C ASP A 257 -18.44 14.15 18.80
N ASP A 258 -17.56 15.08 19.16
CA ASP A 258 -17.65 15.88 20.40
C ASP A 258 -18.97 16.69 20.52
N LYS A 259 -19.72 16.84 19.41
CA LYS A 259 -21.02 17.51 19.35
C LYS A 259 -22.19 16.52 19.35
N GLY A 260 -21.92 15.22 19.58
CA GLY A 260 -22.92 14.15 19.67
C GLY A 260 -23.43 13.63 18.32
N LYS A 261 -22.92 14.12 17.19
CA LYS A 261 -23.37 13.68 15.85
C LYS A 261 -22.75 12.34 15.51
N LEU A 262 -23.60 11.39 15.10
CA LEU A 262 -23.15 10.08 14.64
C LEU A 262 -22.29 10.21 13.38
N ARG A 263 -21.06 9.68 13.45
CA ARG A 263 -20.05 9.78 12.39
C ARG A 263 -19.99 8.52 11.55
N SER A 264 -20.11 7.36 12.18
CA SER A 264 -20.02 6.08 11.49
C SER A 264 -21.39 5.42 11.36
N ARG A 265 -21.66 4.87 10.18
CA ARG A 265 -22.82 4.06 9.85
C ARG A 265 -22.32 2.94 8.95
N PRO A 266 -21.85 1.81 9.51
CA PRO A 266 -21.43 0.66 8.71
C PRO A 266 -22.55 0.26 7.74
N GLN A 267 -22.20 0.10 6.47
CA GLN A 267 -23.08 -0.40 5.41
C GLN A 267 -22.54 -1.74 4.90
N ASN A 268 -23.39 -2.49 4.21
CA ASN A 268 -23.02 -3.76 3.56
C ASN A 268 -22.47 -4.82 4.53
N THR A 269 -22.88 -4.79 5.80
CA THR A 269 -22.41 -5.74 6.83
C THR A 269 -22.81 -7.19 6.54
N GLN A 270 -23.87 -7.40 5.75
CA GLN A 270 -24.27 -8.74 5.30
C GLN A 270 -23.26 -9.42 4.36
N TYR A 271 -22.34 -8.64 3.79
CA TYR A 271 -21.26 -9.16 2.95
C TYR A 271 -19.96 -9.39 3.74
N LEU A 272 -19.94 -9.10 5.04
CA LEU A 272 -18.80 -9.47 5.89
C LEU A 272 -18.66 -11.00 5.86
N PHE A 273 -17.40 -11.46 5.83
CA PHE A 273 -17.02 -12.89 5.82
C PHE A 273 -17.33 -13.67 4.54
N LEU A 274 -17.95 -13.06 3.52
CA LEU A 274 -18.14 -13.69 2.22
C LEU A 274 -16.86 -13.61 1.37
N PRO A 275 -16.59 -14.63 0.54
CA PRO A 275 -15.46 -14.60 -0.38
C PRO A 275 -15.76 -13.67 -1.56
N GLY A 276 -14.71 -13.19 -2.23
CA GLY A 276 -14.88 -12.28 -3.37
C GLY A 276 -13.58 -11.79 -3.96
N ILE A 277 -13.69 -10.79 -4.83
CA ILE A 277 -12.54 -10.13 -5.47
C ILE A 277 -12.40 -8.73 -4.91
N SER A 278 -11.30 -8.42 -4.22
CA SER A 278 -11.03 -7.08 -3.70
C SER A 278 -9.99 -6.33 -4.52
N TRP A 279 -10.05 -5.00 -4.45
CA TRP A 279 -9.06 -4.10 -5.05
C TRP A 279 -8.87 -2.86 -4.17
N GLY A 280 -7.80 -2.10 -4.40
CA GLY A 280 -7.59 -0.81 -3.75
C GLY A 280 -8.42 0.30 -4.38
N LYS A 281 -9.24 1.01 -3.61
CA LYS A 281 -10.10 2.11 -4.12
C LYS A 281 -9.30 3.27 -4.69
N ILE A 282 -8.18 3.61 -4.06
CA ILE A 282 -7.31 4.73 -4.43
C ILE A 282 -5.92 4.16 -4.70
N GLY A 283 -5.39 4.44 -5.88
CA GLY A 283 -4.03 4.06 -6.26
C GLY A 283 -3.52 5.00 -7.35
N SER A 284 -2.24 5.39 -7.26
CA SER A 284 -1.55 6.17 -8.29
C SER A 284 -0.81 5.28 -9.31
N GLY A 285 -0.93 3.96 -9.19
CA GLY A 285 -0.20 2.96 -9.97
C GLY A 285 -1.11 1.98 -10.71
N ALA A 286 -0.52 0.89 -11.22
CA ALA A 286 -1.26 -0.16 -11.92
C ALA A 286 -2.35 -0.78 -11.02
N THR A 287 -3.48 -1.12 -11.63
CA THR A 287 -4.62 -1.72 -10.94
C THR A 287 -4.31 -3.19 -10.62
N SER A 288 -4.65 -3.65 -9.42
CA SER A 288 -4.48 -5.05 -9.02
C SER A 288 -5.74 -5.57 -8.35
N PHE A 289 -6.17 -6.75 -8.79
CA PHE A 289 -7.31 -7.47 -8.24
C PHE A 289 -6.84 -8.77 -7.60
N ARG A 290 -7.45 -9.10 -6.46
CA ARG A 290 -7.04 -10.21 -5.61
C ARG A 290 -8.24 -10.95 -5.05
N TYR A 291 -8.08 -12.25 -4.89
CA TYR A 291 -9.04 -13.10 -4.22
C TYR A 291 -8.95 -12.87 -2.71
N ARG A 292 -10.11 -12.80 -2.07
CA ARG A 292 -10.27 -12.87 -0.62
C ARG A 292 -11.13 -14.07 -0.26
N GLY A 293 -10.65 -14.84 0.70
CA GLY A 293 -11.37 -16.02 1.21
C GLY A 293 -12.54 -15.65 2.12
N GLU A 294 -13.19 -16.68 2.63
CA GLU A 294 -14.23 -16.54 3.66
C GLU A 294 -13.62 -16.14 5.01
N GLY A 295 -14.42 -15.53 5.89
CA GLY A 295 -14.00 -15.22 7.25
C GLY A 295 -13.29 -13.88 7.46
N PHE A 296 -13.15 -13.07 6.41
CA PHE A 296 -12.56 -11.72 6.48
C PHE A 296 -13.59 -10.59 6.46
N GLY A 297 -13.35 -9.54 7.23
CA GLY A 297 -13.97 -8.23 7.06
C GLY A 297 -13.33 -7.44 5.91
N PHE A 298 -13.92 -6.31 5.55
CA PHE A 298 -13.36 -5.42 4.52
C PHE A 298 -13.68 -3.96 4.81
N ASN A 299 -12.68 -3.12 4.61
CA ASN A 299 -12.76 -1.68 4.82
C ASN A 299 -13.17 -0.94 3.53
N ASP A 300 -13.62 0.32 3.64
CA ASP A 300 -14.00 1.16 2.51
C ASP A 300 -12.85 1.45 1.53
N ALA A 301 -11.60 1.33 1.98
CA ALA A 301 -10.42 1.39 1.10
C ALA A 301 -10.21 0.12 0.26
N ALA A 302 -10.84 -1.00 0.61
CA ALA A 302 -10.81 -2.27 -0.12
C ALA A 302 -12.22 -2.72 -0.56
N PRO A 303 -12.84 -2.05 -1.55
CA PRO A 303 -14.08 -2.52 -2.14
C PRO A 303 -13.96 -3.96 -2.65
N THR A 304 -15.08 -4.68 -2.69
CA THR A 304 -15.11 -6.09 -3.07
C THR A 304 -16.28 -6.39 -3.99
N LEU A 305 -16.03 -7.23 -4.99
CA LEU A 305 -17.01 -7.85 -5.88
C LEU A 305 -17.41 -9.22 -5.32
N PHE A 306 -18.73 -9.42 -5.20
CA PHE A 306 -19.33 -10.66 -4.73
C PHE A 306 -20.15 -11.29 -5.83
N GLY A 307 -20.02 -12.60 -6.03
CA GLY A 307 -20.76 -13.39 -7.01
C GLY A 307 -20.22 -14.80 -7.10
N ASP A 308 -20.93 -15.66 -7.81
CA ASP A 308 -20.57 -17.07 -7.98
C ASP A 308 -19.45 -17.24 -9.01
N ASN A 309 -18.61 -18.27 -8.80
CA ASN A 309 -17.46 -18.59 -9.66
C ASN A 309 -16.58 -17.36 -9.99
N PRO A 310 -15.87 -16.78 -9.00
CA PRO A 310 -15.13 -15.53 -9.19
C PRO A 310 -13.81 -15.69 -9.97
N PHE A 311 -13.29 -16.91 -10.16
CA PHE A 311 -11.95 -17.11 -10.71
C PHE A 311 -11.80 -16.69 -12.18
N PRO A 312 -12.73 -17.00 -13.11
CA PRO A 312 -12.65 -16.49 -14.48
C PRO A 312 -12.66 -14.95 -14.54
N LEU A 313 -13.48 -14.31 -13.71
CA LEU A 313 -13.51 -12.85 -13.61
C LEU A 313 -12.21 -12.30 -13.01
N LEU A 314 -11.63 -12.95 -12.00
CA LEU A 314 -10.34 -12.55 -11.42
C LEU A 314 -9.20 -12.64 -12.46
N ALA A 315 -9.20 -13.68 -13.29
CA ALA A 315 -8.29 -13.77 -14.43
C ALA A 315 -8.46 -12.56 -15.36
N ALA A 316 -9.70 -12.31 -15.78
CA ALA A 316 -10.05 -11.24 -16.71
C ALA A 316 -9.59 -9.86 -16.19
N LEU A 317 -9.92 -9.53 -14.94
CA LEU A 317 -9.62 -8.23 -14.31
C LEU A 317 -8.12 -7.92 -14.22
N ASN A 318 -7.25 -8.94 -14.18
CA ASN A 318 -5.79 -8.79 -14.11
C ASN A 318 -5.11 -8.76 -15.49
N THR A 319 -5.87 -8.83 -16.59
CA THR A 319 -5.33 -8.76 -17.96
C THR A 319 -5.01 -7.34 -18.42
N SER A 320 -4.17 -7.25 -19.45
CA SER A 320 -3.90 -6.00 -20.17
C SER A 320 -5.16 -5.40 -20.82
N ILE A 321 -6.13 -6.23 -21.21
CA ILE A 321 -7.41 -5.81 -21.77
C ILE A 321 -8.19 -4.98 -20.75
N TYR A 322 -8.30 -5.45 -19.51
CA TYR A 322 -9.02 -4.72 -18.46
C TYR A 322 -8.31 -3.45 -18.03
N LYS A 323 -6.97 -3.40 -18.11
CA LYS A 323 -6.21 -2.16 -17.91
C LYS A 323 -6.66 -1.09 -18.92
N VAL A 324 -6.81 -1.46 -20.19
CA VAL A 324 -7.33 -0.55 -21.24
C VAL A 324 -8.79 -0.18 -20.96
N LEU A 325 -9.66 -1.15 -20.64
CA LEU A 325 -11.07 -0.87 -20.32
C LEU A 325 -11.24 0.11 -19.14
N LEU A 326 -10.40 -0.01 -18.11
CA LEU A 326 -10.37 0.92 -16.97
C LEU A 326 -9.90 2.33 -17.37
N GLN A 327 -8.92 2.44 -18.26
CA GLN A 327 -8.47 3.73 -18.83
C GLN A 327 -9.58 4.40 -19.63
N ILE A 328 -10.33 3.65 -20.43
CA ILE A 328 -11.49 4.14 -21.19
C ILE A 328 -12.52 4.78 -20.26
N ARG A 329 -12.73 4.18 -19.08
CA ARG A 329 -13.66 4.69 -18.07
C ARG A 329 -13.12 5.86 -17.23
N GLY A 330 -11.88 6.29 -17.46
CA GLY A 330 -11.22 7.34 -16.68
C GLY A 330 -10.87 6.91 -15.24
N GLY A 331 -10.76 5.60 -15.00
CA GLY A 331 -10.65 5.00 -13.67
C GLY A 331 -9.24 4.89 -13.09
N THR A 332 -8.25 5.62 -13.60
CA THR A 332 -6.84 5.40 -13.21
C THR A 332 -6.49 5.88 -11.79
N LEU A 333 -7.25 6.80 -11.20
CA LEU A 333 -6.95 7.36 -9.86
C LEU A 333 -7.93 6.92 -8.74
N ASN A 334 -9.20 6.66 -9.08
CA ASN A 334 -10.23 6.30 -8.10
C ASN A 334 -11.16 5.21 -8.65
N MET A 335 -10.87 3.96 -8.30
CA MET A 335 -11.60 2.78 -8.74
C MET A 335 -12.81 2.54 -7.84
N THR A 336 -13.91 3.23 -8.15
CA THR A 336 -15.18 3.04 -7.44
C THR A 336 -15.89 1.75 -7.88
N CYS A 337 -16.76 1.21 -7.02
CA CYS A 337 -17.59 0.04 -7.34
C CYS A 337 -18.34 0.19 -8.68
N GLY A 338 -18.93 1.37 -8.92
CA GLY A 338 -19.68 1.62 -10.14
C GLY A 338 -18.83 1.64 -11.42
N VAL A 339 -17.54 1.94 -11.34
CA VAL A 339 -16.65 1.85 -12.51
C VAL A 339 -16.44 0.38 -12.87
N VAL A 340 -16.21 -0.48 -11.88
CA VAL A 340 -15.96 -1.91 -12.12
C VAL A 340 -17.23 -2.64 -12.55
N GLU A 341 -18.38 -2.34 -11.96
CA GLU A 341 -19.67 -2.94 -12.35
C GLU A 341 -20.08 -2.62 -13.79
N GLU A 342 -19.64 -1.49 -14.32
CA GLU A 342 -19.95 -1.05 -15.69
C GLU A 342 -18.95 -1.58 -16.75
N LEU A 343 -18.00 -2.45 -16.38
CA LEU A 343 -17.11 -3.15 -17.31
C LEU A 343 -17.79 -4.40 -17.91
N PRO A 344 -17.39 -4.85 -19.11
CA PRO A 344 -17.92 -6.07 -19.72
C PRO A 344 -17.48 -7.32 -18.95
N LEU A 345 -18.35 -8.31 -18.84
CA LEU A 345 -18.12 -9.61 -18.22
C LEU A 345 -17.50 -10.55 -19.26
N LEU A 346 -16.19 -10.76 -19.13
CA LEU A 346 -15.37 -11.59 -20.03
C LEU A 346 -14.88 -12.86 -19.29
N GLY A 347 -14.55 -13.91 -20.05
CA GLY A 347 -14.05 -15.18 -19.51
C GLY A 347 -15.14 -16.22 -19.19
N TYR A 348 -16.40 -15.95 -19.53
CA TYR A 348 -17.55 -16.82 -19.26
C TYR A 348 -18.16 -17.43 -20.54
N ASP A 349 -17.48 -17.33 -21.68
CA ASP A 349 -18.00 -17.72 -23.00
C ASP A 349 -18.26 -19.23 -23.14
N SER A 350 -17.49 -20.07 -22.44
CA SER A 350 -17.69 -21.53 -22.41
C SER A 350 -17.26 -22.14 -21.07
N ILE A 351 -17.81 -23.31 -20.73
CA ILE A 351 -17.45 -24.05 -19.51
C ILE A 351 -15.96 -24.43 -19.53
N GLN A 352 -15.44 -24.88 -20.68
CA GLN A 352 -14.04 -25.27 -20.83
C GLN A 352 -13.07 -24.10 -20.57
N MET A 353 -13.43 -22.89 -21.03
CA MET A 353 -12.65 -21.69 -20.75
C MET A 353 -12.68 -21.37 -19.26
N GLN A 354 -13.85 -21.44 -18.62
CA GLN A 354 -13.99 -21.18 -17.19
C GLN A 354 -13.16 -22.15 -16.35
N GLU A 355 -13.17 -23.45 -16.67
CA GLU A 355 -12.36 -24.46 -15.98
C GLU A 355 -10.86 -24.22 -16.17
N THR A 356 -10.43 -23.91 -17.40
CA THR A 356 -9.02 -23.61 -17.71
C THR A 356 -8.53 -22.39 -16.94
N LEU A 357 -9.31 -21.29 -16.96
CA LEU A 357 -8.98 -20.07 -16.24
C LEU A 357 -8.96 -20.30 -14.73
N SER A 358 -9.95 -21.03 -14.19
CA SER A 358 -10.02 -21.33 -12.76
C SER A 358 -8.79 -22.07 -12.28
N ARG A 359 -8.34 -23.09 -13.02
CA ARG A 359 -7.11 -23.84 -12.70
C ARG A 359 -5.86 -22.94 -12.66
N ILE A 360 -5.68 -22.07 -13.65
CA ILE A 360 -4.52 -21.16 -13.69
C ILE A 360 -4.60 -20.13 -12.55
N VAL A 361 -5.79 -19.62 -12.25
CA VAL A 361 -5.99 -18.65 -11.16
C VAL A 361 -5.75 -19.28 -9.79
N GLU A 362 -6.21 -20.50 -9.56
CA GLU A 362 -5.95 -21.24 -8.32
C GLU A 362 -4.44 -21.43 -8.10
N GLU A 363 -3.71 -21.80 -9.15
CA GLU A 363 -2.25 -21.88 -9.12
C GLU A 363 -1.61 -20.52 -8.81
N ASN A 364 -2.06 -19.45 -9.46
CA ASN A 364 -1.55 -18.09 -9.20
C ASN A 364 -1.82 -17.60 -7.77
N ILE A 365 -2.99 -17.94 -7.22
CA ILE A 365 -3.36 -17.65 -5.82
C ILE A 365 -2.45 -18.43 -4.89
N ALA A 366 -2.19 -19.71 -5.15
CA ALA A 366 -1.30 -20.54 -4.34
C ALA A 366 0.14 -19.98 -4.34
N LEU A 367 0.72 -19.70 -5.52
CA LEU A 367 2.04 -19.11 -5.66
C LEU A 367 2.13 -17.75 -4.93
N SER A 368 1.11 -16.90 -5.09
CA SER A 368 1.05 -15.60 -4.41
C SER A 368 0.83 -15.73 -2.90
N LYS A 369 0.16 -16.79 -2.44
CA LYS A 369 -0.01 -17.07 -1.00
C LYS A 369 1.29 -17.57 -0.38
N ASP A 370 2.01 -18.45 -1.06
CA ASP A 370 3.31 -18.97 -0.59
C ASP A 370 4.34 -17.85 -0.47
N ASP A 371 4.41 -16.94 -1.45
CA ASP A 371 5.25 -15.74 -1.37
C ASP A 371 4.86 -14.83 -0.21
N TRP A 372 3.56 -14.61 0.02
CA TRP A 372 3.08 -13.77 1.11
C TRP A 372 3.42 -14.38 2.48
N ASN A 373 3.24 -15.69 2.61
CA ASN A 373 3.45 -16.44 3.84
C ASN A 373 4.93 -16.72 4.15
N ALA A 374 5.85 -16.33 3.27
CA ALA A 374 7.28 -16.39 3.52
C ALA A 374 7.79 -15.24 4.42
N PHE A 375 6.97 -14.20 4.65
CA PHE A 375 7.35 -13.03 5.44
C PHE A 375 6.63 -13.00 6.80
N GLU A 376 7.36 -12.58 7.84
CA GLU A 376 6.88 -12.58 9.24
C GLU A 376 5.73 -11.60 9.56
N THR A 377 5.34 -10.77 8.60
CA THR A 377 4.17 -9.89 8.68
C THR A 377 2.88 -10.59 8.26
N SER A 378 2.97 -11.76 7.62
CA SER A 378 1.80 -12.58 7.31
C SER A 378 1.25 -13.23 8.57
N TRP A 379 -0.08 -13.28 8.67
CA TRP A 379 -0.80 -14.00 9.72
C TRP A 379 -0.52 -15.52 9.67
N ASP A 380 -0.36 -16.07 8.46
CA ASP A 380 -0.15 -17.50 8.23
C ASP A 380 1.35 -17.87 8.16
N PHE A 381 2.26 -16.95 8.51
CA PHE A 381 3.70 -17.20 8.50
C PHE A 381 4.05 -18.42 9.38
N GLN A 382 4.74 -19.40 8.81
CA GLN A 382 5.07 -20.67 9.48
C GLN A 382 6.53 -20.72 9.95
N ILE A 383 7.47 -20.52 9.02
CA ILE A 383 8.91 -20.63 9.26
C ILE A 383 9.67 -19.74 8.28
N HIS A 384 10.83 -19.25 8.70
CA HIS A 384 11.69 -18.46 7.82
C HIS A 384 12.27 -19.32 6.68
N PRO A 385 12.28 -18.84 5.42
CA PRO A 385 12.75 -19.62 4.27
C PRO A 385 14.17 -20.18 4.41
N LEU A 386 15.10 -19.40 4.98
CA LEU A 386 16.50 -19.84 5.18
C LEU A 386 16.68 -20.97 6.21
N ILE A 387 15.63 -21.31 6.98
CA ILE A 387 15.64 -22.40 7.98
C ILE A 387 14.83 -23.60 7.49
N LYS A 388 13.95 -23.39 6.51
CA LYS A 388 13.09 -24.43 5.92
C LYS A 388 13.92 -25.57 5.30
N TYR A 389 15.10 -25.25 4.77
CA TYR A 389 15.99 -26.23 4.15
C TYR A 389 16.94 -26.82 5.21
N ASN A 390 17.02 -28.14 5.27
CA ASN A 390 17.91 -28.86 6.18
C ASN A 390 19.36 -28.80 5.66
N CYS A 391 19.97 -27.62 5.73
CA CYS A 391 21.31 -27.32 5.25
C CYS A 391 22.24 -26.97 6.42
N HIS A 392 23.54 -27.20 6.24
CA HIS A 392 24.57 -26.78 7.21
C HIS A 392 25.17 -25.41 6.89
N HIS A 393 24.98 -24.90 5.67
CA HIS A 393 25.43 -23.57 5.27
C HIS A 393 24.24 -22.68 4.90
N ILE A 394 24.19 -21.48 5.48
CA ILE A 394 23.15 -20.48 5.16
C ILE A 394 23.20 -20.07 3.69
N LYS A 395 24.38 -20.12 3.07
CA LYS A 395 24.57 -19.86 1.65
C LYS A 395 23.81 -20.86 0.77
N GLU A 396 23.82 -22.14 1.14
CA GLU A 396 23.07 -23.19 0.42
C GLU A 396 21.56 -22.98 0.61
N ALA A 397 21.13 -22.67 1.83
CA ALA A 397 19.73 -22.34 2.10
C ALA A 397 19.26 -21.12 1.30
N PHE A 398 20.11 -20.11 1.12
CA PHE A 398 19.81 -18.95 0.27
C PHE A 398 19.74 -19.33 -1.21
N GLN A 399 20.60 -20.22 -1.71
CA GLN A 399 20.55 -20.70 -3.09
C GLN A 399 19.29 -21.51 -3.39
N GLU A 400 18.83 -22.33 -2.45
CA GLU A 400 17.54 -23.04 -2.58
C GLU A 400 16.36 -22.08 -2.53
N TRP A 401 16.40 -21.06 -1.66
CA TRP A 401 15.41 -20.00 -1.63
C TRP A 401 15.35 -19.19 -2.93
N GLU A 402 16.51 -18.83 -3.48
CA GLU A 402 16.64 -18.14 -4.76
C GLU A 402 16.00 -18.94 -5.90
N LYS A 403 16.29 -20.24 -5.99
CA LYS A 403 15.64 -21.13 -6.97
C LYS A 403 14.13 -21.20 -6.77
N GLU A 404 13.65 -21.28 -5.53
CA GLU A 404 12.22 -21.32 -5.23
C GLU A 404 11.53 -20.01 -5.66
N CYS A 405 12.15 -18.86 -5.40
CA CYS A 405 11.64 -17.54 -5.81
C CYS A 405 11.64 -17.39 -7.33
N ASP A 406 12.72 -17.77 -8.01
CA ASP A 406 12.84 -17.70 -9.45
C ASP A 406 11.80 -18.60 -10.13
N ASN A 407 11.66 -19.85 -9.70
CA ASN A 407 10.66 -20.77 -10.24
C ASN A 407 9.23 -20.22 -10.04
N ARG A 408 8.92 -19.70 -8.85
CA ARG A 408 7.64 -19.07 -8.55
C ARG A 408 7.38 -17.86 -9.44
N PHE A 409 8.38 -17.00 -9.62
CA PHE A 409 8.31 -15.83 -10.48
C PHE A 409 8.09 -16.21 -11.94
N GLN A 410 8.87 -17.15 -12.49
CA GLN A 410 8.72 -17.60 -13.87
C GLN A 410 7.35 -18.25 -14.10
N GLN A 411 6.89 -19.10 -13.18
CA GLN A 411 5.59 -19.75 -13.30
C GLN A 411 4.45 -18.73 -13.27
N LEU A 412 4.50 -17.77 -12.35
CA LEU A 412 3.50 -16.71 -12.29
C LEU A 412 3.53 -15.86 -13.56
N TRP A 413 4.71 -15.43 -14.01
CA TRP A 413 4.87 -14.64 -15.24
C TRP A 413 4.34 -15.38 -16.48
N PHE A 414 4.61 -16.68 -16.59
CA PHE A 414 4.08 -17.53 -17.65
C PHE A 414 2.56 -17.61 -17.58
N ASN A 415 1.99 -17.86 -16.39
CA ASN A 415 0.55 -17.94 -16.19
C ASN A 415 -0.15 -16.60 -16.52
N GLU A 416 0.40 -15.45 -16.13
CA GLU A 416 -0.18 -14.14 -16.49
C GLU A 416 -0.13 -13.89 -18.00
N THR A 417 0.96 -14.28 -18.65
CA THR A 417 1.13 -14.17 -20.11
C THR A 417 0.15 -15.10 -20.86
N GLU A 418 -0.05 -16.32 -20.36
CA GLU A 418 -0.99 -17.28 -20.93
C GLU A 418 -2.44 -16.83 -20.76
N ILE A 419 -2.81 -16.28 -19.59
CA ILE A 419 -4.13 -15.66 -19.41
C ILE A 419 -4.33 -14.53 -20.44
N ASN A 420 -3.36 -13.61 -20.58
CA ASN A 420 -3.47 -12.56 -21.60
C ASN A 420 -3.64 -13.15 -23.00
N ARG A 421 -2.86 -14.16 -23.37
CA ARG A 421 -2.94 -14.83 -24.67
C ARG A 421 -4.33 -15.41 -24.92
N LEU A 422 -4.88 -16.16 -23.96
CA LEU A 422 -6.21 -16.78 -24.07
C LEU A 422 -7.30 -15.73 -24.31
N PHE A 423 -7.27 -14.62 -23.58
CA PHE A 423 -8.24 -13.54 -23.78
C PHE A 423 -8.02 -12.80 -25.12
N ILE A 424 -6.78 -12.54 -25.51
CA ILE A 424 -6.45 -11.86 -26.78
C ILE A 424 -6.90 -12.69 -27.98
N GLU A 425 -6.68 -14.00 -27.95
CA GLU A 425 -7.12 -14.93 -29.00
C GLU A 425 -8.65 -15.02 -29.04
N GLN A 426 -9.30 -15.19 -27.89
CA GLN A 426 -10.76 -15.32 -27.77
C GLN A 426 -11.52 -14.10 -28.28
N TYR A 427 -11.01 -12.89 -28.02
CA TYR A 427 -11.65 -11.63 -28.40
C TYR A 427 -11.03 -10.97 -29.64
N HIS A 428 -10.14 -11.68 -30.35
CA HIS A 428 -9.50 -11.23 -31.60
C HIS A 428 -8.73 -9.90 -31.48
N LEU A 429 -7.99 -9.68 -30.38
CA LEU A 429 -7.28 -8.44 -30.08
C LEU A 429 -5.77 -8.47 -30.40
N ALA A 430 -5.31 -9.48 -31.16
CA ALA A 430 -3.88 -9.72 -31.39
C ALA A 430 -3.15 -8.58 -32.13
N GLY A 431 -3.88 -7.76 -32.89
CA GLY A 431 -3.32 -6.57 -33.56
C GLY A 431 -3.19 -5.34 -32.67
N GLU A 432 -3.77 -5.36 -31.46
CA GLU A 432 -3.88 -4.18 -30.59
C GLU A 432 -3.10 -4.34 -29.28
N ILE A 433 -3.09 -5.55 -28.72
CA ILE A 433 -2.36 -5.84 -27.49
C ILE A 433 -1.47 -7.07 -27.67
N LYS A 434 -0.28 -6.98 -27.08
CA LYS A 434 0.66 -8.08 -26.98
C LYS A 434 0.37 -8.94 -25.74
N PRO A 435 0.49 -10.28 -25.83
CA PRO A 435 0.23 -11.15 -24.69
C PRO A 435 1.28 -11.01 -23.58
N GLU A 436 2.51 -10.63 -23.91
CA GLU A 436 3.62 -10.58 -22.96
C GLU A 436 3.38 -9.58 -21.82
N VAL A 437 3.56 -10.08 -20.60
CA VAL A 437 3.47 -9.27 -19.38
C VAL A 437 4.84 -8.71 -19.04
N ASP A 438 4.89 -7.43 -18.65
CA ASP A 438 6.11 -6.82 -18.12
C ASP A 438 6.53 -7.50 -16.81
N LYS A 439 7.79 -7.94 -16.74
CA LYS A 439 8.37 -8.60 -15.56
C LYS A 439 8.30 -7.72 -14.31
N GLU A 440 8.39 -6.40 -14.47
CA GLU A 440 8.29 -5.45 -13.34
C GLU A 440 6.87 -5.39 -12.75
N SER A 441 5.86 -5.83 -13.49
CA SER A 441 4.46 -5.83 -13.05
C SER A 441 4.05 -7.09 -12.29
N VAL A 442 4.91 -8.12 -12.27
CA VAL A 442 4.69 -9.37 -11.55
C VAL A 442 4.87 -9.12 -10.06
N SER A 443 3.87 -9.52 -9.25
CA SER A 443 3.78 -9.05 -7.87
C SER A 443 4.43 -9.94 -6.80
N VAL A 444 5.10 -11.02 -7.19
CA VAL A 444 5.87 -11.88 -6.25
C VAL A 444 7.30 -11.38 -6.11
N SER A 445 7.87 -11.61 -4.94
CA SER A 445 9.20 -11.12 -4.62
C SER A 445 10.27 -12.03 -5.22
N LEU A 446 11.27 -11.43 -5.88
CA LEU A 446 12.53 -12.13 -6.14
C LEU A 446 13.36 -12.21 -4.86
N SER A 447 14.31 -13.14 -4.82
CA SER A 447 15.30 -13.21 -3.74
C SER A 447 16.14 -11.93 -3.72
N ASP A 448 16.47 -11.47 -2.52
CA ASP A 448 17.38 -10.35 -2.32
C ASP A 448 18.25 -10.69 -1.12
N LEU A 449 19.55 -10.88 -1.36
CA LEU A 449 20.48 -11.34 -0.33
C LEU A 449 20.47 -10.42 0.91
N GLN A 450 20.41 -9.10 0.73
CA GLN A 450 20.44 -8.18 1.87
C GLN A 450 19.11 -8.21 2.62
N ARG A 451 17.98 -8.16 1.91
CA ARG A 451 16.65 -8.22 2.51
C ARG A 451 16.44 -9.52 3.26
N ASP A 452 16.79 -10.65 2.66
CA ASP A 452 16.51 -11.99 3.18
C ASP A 452 17.42 -12.34 4.37
N ILE A 453 18.65 -11.81 4.41
CA ILE A 453 19.51 -11.90 5.59
C ILE A 453 19.01 -11.00 6.72
N ARG A 454 18.54 -9.78 6.43
CA ARG A 454 17.93 -8.91 7.44
C ARG A 454 16.64 -9.51 8.01
N SER A 455 15.81 -10.14 7.18
CA SER A 455 14.61 -10.86 7.65
C SER A 455 14.97 -12.09 8.49
N PHE A 456 16.06 -12.79 8.15
CA PHE A 456 16.58 -13.88 8.98
C PHE A 456 17.04 -13.38 10.36
N ILE A 457 17.72 -12.24 10.40
CA ILE A 457 18.08 -11.60 11.67
C ILE A 457 16.81 -11.21 12.45
N SER A 458 15.80 -10.60 11.82
CA SER A 458 14.51 -10.30 12.49
C SER A 458 13.84 -11.54 13.07
N TYR A 459 13.80 -12.63 12.29
CA TYR A 459 13.25 -13.91 12.74
C TYR A 459 14.03 -14.47 13.94
N SER A 460 15.36 -14.40 13.92
CA SER A 460 16.19 -14.82 15.05
C SER A 460 15.88 -14.02 16.32
N VAL A 461 15.65 -12.71 16.21
CA VAL A 461 15.23 -11.86 17.34
C VAL A 461 13.83 -12.27 17.81
N GLY A 462 12.95 -12.69 16.89
CA GLY A 462 11.67 -13.32 17.24
C GLY A 462 11.82 -14.58 18.06
N CYS A 463 12.74 -15.49 17.68
CA CYS A 463 13.05 -16.69 18.47
C CYS A 463 13.67 -16.33 19.83
N MET A 464 14.54 -15.32 19.87
CA MET A 464 15.14 -14.79 21.10
C MET A 464 14.12 -14.30 22.11
N PHE A 465 13.01 -13.70 21.66
CA PHE A 465 11.90 -13.28 22.52
C PHE A 465 10.84 -14.36 22.73
N GLY A 466 10.90 -15.47 21.99
CA GLY A 466 9.91 -16.54 21.99
C GLY A 466 8.66 -16.26 21.16
N ARG A 467 8.69 -15.24 20.30
CA ARG A 467 7.61 -15.03 19.33
C ARG A 467 7.48 -16.22 18.38
N TYR A 468 8.62 -16.79 17.97
CA TYR A 468 8.74 -18.00 17.17
C TYR A 468 9.53 -19.07 17.92
N SER A 469 9.47 -20.31 17.43
CA SER A 469 10.26 -21.44 17.92
C SER A 469 10.85 -22.22 16.75
N LEU A 470 11.96 -22.92 16.98
CA LEU A 470 12.49 -23.91 16.05
C LEU A 470 11.76 -25.26 16.16
N ASP A 471 11.04 -25.48 17.26
CA ASP A 471 10.38 -26.76 17.59
C ASP A 471 8.89 -26.77 17.19
N SER A 472 8.34 -25.64 16.77
CA SER A 472 6.93 -25.51 16.43
C SER A 472 6.74 -24.50 15.31
N MET A 473 5.89 -24.85 14.34
CA MET A 473 5.60 -24.00 13.19
C MET A 473 4.63 -22.88 13.58
N GLY A 474 4.87 -21.68 13.04
CA GLY A 474 4.01 -20.53 13.16
C GLY A 474 4.30 -19.61 14.34
N LEU A 475 3.41 -18.64 14.53
CA LEU A 475 3.46 -17.67 15.63
C LEU A 475 3.13 -18.38 16.96
N ILE A 476 4.11 -18.47 17.86
CA ILE A 476 3.98 -19.20 19.12
C ILE A 476 3.43 -18.31 20.24
N TYR A 477 3.97 -17.09 20.35
CA TYR A 477 3.57 -16.17 21.42
C TYR A 477 3.47 -14.71 20.93
N ALA A 478 2.26 -14.17 20.97
CA ALA A 478 1.92 -12.77 20.69
C ALA A 478 0.72 -12.35 21.57
N GLY A 479 0.92 -12.50 22.87
CA GLY A 479 -0.11 -12.36 23.90
C GLY A 479 -0.84 -13.67 24.16
N GLY A 480 -1.41 -13.80 25.36
CA GLY A 480 -2.09 -15.03 25.79
C GLY A 480 -1.30 -15.81 26.85
N LYS A 481 -1.51 -17.13 26.89
CA LYS A 481 -0.81 -18.01 27.84
C LYS A 481 0.56 -18.44 27.30
N TRP A 482 1.60 -18.17 28.08
CA TRP A 482 2.96 -18.63 27.79
C TRP A 482 3.08 -20.14 28.00
N ASP A 483 3.73 -20.83 27.07
CA ASP A 483 3.95 -22.28 27.09
C ASP A 483 5.42 -22.60 26.83
N GLU A 484 6.16 -22.88 27.91
CA GLU A 484 7.60 -23.18 27.85
C GLU A 484 7.91 -24.47 27.10
N THR A 485 6.96 -25.40 27.02
CA THR A 485 7.19 -26.72 26.40
C THR A 485 7.43 -26.63 24.89
N LYS A 486 7.09 -25.50 24.28
CA LYS A 486 7.29 -25.21 22.85
C LYS A 486 8.69 -24.70 22.51
N TYR A 487 9.59 -24.57 23.47
CA TYR A 487 10.94 -24.06 23.28
C TYR A 487 11.99 -25.01 23.85
N THR A 488 12.31 -26.06 23.11
CA THR A 488 13.28 -27.10 23.52
C THR A 488 14.65 -26.92 22.90
N THR A 489 14.71 -26.57 21.61
CA THR A 489 15.97 -26.47 20.87
C THR A 489 16.68 -25.14 21.13
N PHE A 490 15.92 -24.04 21.17
CA PHE A 490 16.44 -22.70 21.46
C PHE A 490 15.54 -21.98 22.46
N HIS A 491 16.06 -21.72 23.66
CA HIS A 491 15.29 -21.09 24.72
C HIS A 491 15.21 -19.56 24.54
N PRO A 492 14.00 -18.97 24.58
CA PRO A 492 13.80 -17.53 24.68
C PRO A 492 14.50 -16.93 25.88
N ASP A 493 14.72 -15.62 25.83
CA ASP A 493 15.29 -14.92 26.98
C ASP A 493 14.30 -14.98 28.15
N ARG A 494 14.84 -15.06 29.36
CA ARG A 494 14.03 -15.28 30.57
C ARG A 494 13.12 -14.10 30.85
N ASP A 495 13.56 -12.88 30.60
CA ASP A 495 12.81 -11.68 30.94
C ASP A 495 12.40 -10.79 29.78
N ALA A 496 12.76 -11.21 28.57
CA ALA A 496 12.49 -10.51 27.34
C ALA A 496 13.10 -9.10 27.33
N ILE A 497 14.25 -8.92 27.96
CA ILE A 497 15.10 -7.73 27.86
C ILE A 497 16.42 -8.16 27.25
N ILE A 498 16.70 -7.73 26.01
CA ILE A 498 17.93 -8.10 25.32
C ILE A 498 18.81 -6.85 25.17
N PRO A 499 19.97 -6.76 25.85
CA PRO A 499 20.86 -5.62 25.72
C PRO A 499 21.54 -5.58 24.34
N ILE A 500 21.67 -4.37 23.79
CA ILE A 500 22.43 -4.08 22.58
C ILE A 500 23.64 -3.25 22.99
N CYS A 501 24.78 -3.93 23.11
CA CYS A 501 26.02 -3.31 23.57
C CYS A 501 27.02 -3.12 22.42
N ASP A 502 27.92 -2.14 22.56
CA ASP A 502 29.07 -1.92 21.68
C ASP A 502 30.21 -2.91 21.94
N ASP A 503 30.16 -3.65 23.05
CA ASP A 503 31.08 -4.74 23.39
C ASP A 503 30.34 -5.88 24.13
N GLU A 504 31.03 -6.99 24.38
CA GLU A 504 30.51 -8.16 25.12
C GLU A 504 30.42 -7.86 26.62
N TYR A 505 29.46 -7.00 27.01
CA TYR A 505 29.22 -6.70 28.41
C TYR A 505 28.34 -7.79 29.07
N PHE A 506 27.24 -8.17 28.45
CA PHE A 506 26.31 -9.12 29.06
C PHE A 506 26.42 -10.51 28.42
N GLU A 507 26.23 -11.57 29.22
CA GLU A 507 26.22 -12.94 28.71
C GLU A 507 25.06 -13.21 27.74
N ASP A 508 23.97 -12.45 27.88
CA ASP A 508 22.75 -12.50 27.09
C ASP A 508 22.67 -11.41 26.01
N ASP A 509 23.80 -10.80 25.64
CA ASP A 509 23.82 -9.76 24.61
C ASP A 509 23.26 -10.25 23.27
N ILE A 510 22.69 -9.33 22.49
CA ILE A 510 22.00 -9.67 21.24
C ILE A 510 22.89 -10.41 20.23
N VAL A 511 24.20 -10.13 20.21
CA VAL A 511 25.15 -10.72 19.26
C VAL A 511 25.50 -12.13 19.69
N GLY A 512 25.77 -12.36 20.97
CA GLY A 512 26.02 -13.67 21.57
C GLY A 512 24.81 -14.58 21.39
N ARG A 513 23.60 -14.07 21.62
CA ARG A 513 22.36 -14.82 21.35
C ARG A 513 22.16 -15.10 19.87
N PHE A 514 22.51 -14.17 18.98
CA PHE A 514 22.47 -14.40 17.53
C PHE A 514 23.45 -15.48 17.08
N VAL A 515 24.70 -15.42 17.55
CA VAL A 515 25.72 -16.43 17.27
C VAL A 515 25.26 -17.81 17.76
N LYS A 516 24.72 -17.89 18.97
CA LYS A 516 24.15 -19.14 19.51
C LYS A 516 22.97 -19.65 18.70
N PHE A 517 22.12 -18.76 18.19
CA PHE A 517 21.03 -19.12 17.29
C PHE A 517 21.56 -19.72 15.98
N VAL A 518 22.54 -19.08 15.34
CA VAL A 518 23.18 -19.59 14.10
C VAL A 518 23.85 -20.94 14.35
N GLU A 519 24.54 -21.11 15.47
CA GLU A 519 25.14 -22.39 15.88
C GLU A 519 24.08 -23.48 16.07
N THR A 520 22.92 -23.13 16.63
CA THR A 520 21.82 -24.07 16.87
C THR A 520 21.15 -24.51 15.57
N VAL A 521 20.98 -23.59 14.62
CA VAL A 521 20.30 -23.86 13.33
C VAL A 521 21.18 -24.64 12.36
N TYR A 522 22.45 -24.21 12.19
CA TYR A 522 23.32 -24.74 11.13
C TYR A 522 24.42 -25.67 11.63
N GLY A 523 24.66 -25.68 12.95
CA GLY A 523 25.71 -26.45 13.60
C GLY A 523 26.97 -25.63 13.90
N LYS A 524 27.77 -26.17 14.82
CA LYS A 524 29.01 -25.53 15.29
C LYS A 524 30.13 -25.55 14.26
N GLU A 525 30.19 -26.58 13.42
CA GLU A 525 31.28 -26.78 12.47
C GLU A 525 31.32 -25.71 11.37
N THR A 526 30.15 -25.20 10.96
CA THR A 526 29.99 -24.22 9.87
C THR A 526 29.76 -22.79 10.37
N LEU A 527 29.82 -22.58 11.70
CA LEU A 527 29.43 -21.32 12.35
C LEU A 527 30.19 -20.10 11.79
N GLU A 528 31.51 -20.15 11.72
CA GLU A 528 32.32 -19.01 11.28
C GLU A 528 32.07 -18.66 9.80
N GLU A 529 31.85 -19.67 8.95
CA GLU A 529 31.51 -19.47 7.54
C GLU A 529 30.12 -18.84 7.38
N ASN A 530 29.15 -19.30 8.18
CA ASN A 530 27.79 -18.76 8.19
C ASN A 530 27.77 -17.30 8.69
N LEU A 531 28.49 -17.00 9.78
CA LEU A 531 28.62 -15.63 10.29
C LEU A 531 29.30 -14.73 9.27
N ARG A 532 30.32 -15.21 8.58
CA ARG A 532 30.99 -14.46 7.51
C ARG A 532 30.04 -14.15 6.36
N PHE A 533 29.26 -15.13 5.89
CA PHE A 533 28.26 -14.90 4.85
C PHE A 533 27.22 -13.85 5.24
N ILE A 534 26.73 -13.90 6.48
CA ILE A 534 25.80 -12.90 7.03
C ILE A 534 26.44 -11.52 7.06
N ALA A 535 27.68 -11.40 7.55
CA ALA A 535 28.39 -10.13 7.62
C ALA A 535 28.67 -9.54 6.23
N ASP A 536 29.07 -10.37 5.26
CA ASP A 536 29.31 -9.97 3.88
C ASP A 536 28.02 -9.42 3.24
N ALA A 537 26.86 -10.05 3.51
CA ALA A 537 25.56 -9.57 3.04
C ALA A 537 25.14 -8.23 3.68
N LEU A 538 25.56 -7.96 4.92
CA LEU A 538 25.32 -6.67 5.58
C LEU A 538 26.23 -5.55 5.05
N GLY A 539 27.35 -5.89 4.39
CA GLY A 539 28.22 -4.93 3.70
C GLY A 539 29.16 -4.12 4.62
N GLY A 540 29.45 -4.61 5.83
CA GLY A 540 30.36 -3.96 6.77
C GLY A 540 31.83 -4.37 6.60
N ASN A 541 32.75 -3.55 7.14
CA ASN A 541 34.18 -3.85 7.20
C ASN A 541 34.57 -4.29 8.62
N GLY A 542 35.28 -5.41 8.76
CA GLY A 542 35.75 -5.93 10.05
C GLY A 542 35.58 -7.44 10.16
N SER A 543 35.68 -7.95 11.38
CA SER A 543 35.28 -9.33 11.68
C SER A 543 33.76 -9.51 11.56
N SER A 544 33.29 -10.73 11.32
CA SER A 544 31.87 -11.02 11.14
C SER A 544 31.01 -10.53 12.31
N ARG A 545 31.53 -10.70 13.54
CA ARG A 545 30.86 -10.28 14.78
C ARG A 545 30.79 -8.77 14.92
N GLU A 546 31.83 -8.03 14.54
CA GLU A 546 31.83 -6.56 14.56
C GLU A 546 30.81 -5.99 13.57
N VAL A 547 30.70 -6.57 12.37
CA VAL A 547 29.71 -6.16 11.37
C VAL A 547 28.28 -6.40 11.86
N ILE A 548 28.00 -7.59 12.40
CA ILE A 548 26.70 -7.94 12.97
C ILE A 548 26.35 -7.02 14.14
N ARG A 549 27.31 -6.75 15.03
CA ARG A 549 27.13 -5.81 16.15
C ARG A 549 26.80 -4.40 15.65
N GLY A 550 27.53 -3.93 14.63
CA GLY A 550 27.28 -2.65 13.97
C GLY A 550 25.85 -2.54 13.41
N TYR A 551 25.35 -3.61 12.79
CA TYR A 551 23.98 -3.67 12.27
C TYR A 551 22.93 -3.56 13.39
N PHE A 552 23.09 -4.31 14.49
CA PHE A 552 22.14 -4.23 15.62
C PHE A 552 22.11 -2.84 16.28
N ILE A 553 23.25 -2.16 16.38
CA ILE A 553 23.33 -0.83 17.01
C ILE A 553 22.71 0.27 16.16
N ASN A 554 22.89 0.21 14.83
CA ASN A 554 22.62 1.35 13.95
C ASN A 554 21.42 1.14 13.02
N ASP A 555 21.22 -0.07 12.49
CA ASP A 555 20.37 -0.30 11.32
C ASP A 555 19.16 -1.19 11.62
N PHE A 556 19.32 -2.20 12.50
CA PHE A 556 18.27 -3.18 12.81
C PHE A 556 16.94 -2.52 13.17
N TYR A 557 16.96 -1.53 14.07
CA TYR A 557 15.73 -0.88 14.51
C TYR A 557 15.06 -0.06 13.39
N ALA A 558 15.85 0.54 12.49
CA ALA A 558 15.31 1.27 11.35
C ALA A 558 14.61 0.32 10.36
N ASP A 559 15.19 -0.86 10.12
CA ASP A 559 14.58 -1.89 9.29
C ASP A 559 13.33 -2.48 9.95
N HIS A 560 13.39 -2.75 11.26
CA HIS A 560 12.24 -3.17 12.06
C HIS A 560 11.07 -2.17 11.97
N LEU A 561 11.35 -0.86 12.11
CA LEU A 561 10.32 0.17 11.95
C LEU A 561 9.68 0.17 10.55
N LYS A 562 10.43 -0.13 9.49
CA LYS A 562 9.90 -0.24 8.13
C LYS A 562 8.99 -1.47 7.98
N VAL A 563 9.46 -2.64 8.41
CA VAL A 563 8.72 -3.91 8.32
C VAL A 563 7.36 -3.80 9.03
N TYR A 564 7.35 -3.22 10.24
CA TYR A 564 6.15 -3.07 11.04
C TYR A 564 5.40 -1.74 10.81
N GLN A 565 5.64 -1.05 9.69
CA GLN A 565 4.92 0.17 9.29
C GLN A 565 4.82 1.24 10.41
N LYS A 566 5.95 1.50 11.09
CA LYS A 566 6.05 2.42 12.25
C LYS A 566 5.20 2.03 13.46
N ARG A 567 4.86 0.74 13.59
CA ARG A 567 4.16 0.13 14.73
C ARG A 567 4.97 -1.07 15.24
N PRO A 568 6.20 -0.84 15.75
CA PRO A 568 7.15 -1.90 16.08
C PRO A 568 6.67 -2.77 17.25
N ILE A 569 6.93 -4.07 17.18
CA ILE A 569 6.65 -5.02 18.27
C ILE A 569 7.80 -5.18 19.26
N TYR A 570 9.04 -5.05 18.78
CA TYR A 570 10.22 -4.89 19.63
C TYR A 570 10.44 -3.40 19.87
N TRP A 571 10.44 -2.98 21.14
CA TRP A 571 10.65 -1.58 21.50
C TRP A 571 12.10 -1.38 21.92
N LEU A 572 12.75 -0.40 21.31
CA LEU A 572 14.13 -0.04 21.60
C LEU A 572 14.15 1.02 22.70
N PHE A 573 14.58 0.64 23.89
CA PHE A 573 15.00 1.55 24.95
C PHE A 573 16.38 2.08 24.55
N ASP A 574 16.52 3.40 24.43
CA ASP A 574 17.71 4.05 23.90
C ASP A 574 18.06 5.28 24.73
N SER A 575 19.25 5.27 25.35
CA SER A 575 19.74 6.41 26.12
C SER A 575 20.08 7.62 25.27
N GLY A 576 20.43 7.41 24.00
CA GLY A 576 20.77 8.48 23.07
C GLY A 576 21.92 8.16 22.13
N LYS A 577 22.41 9.23 21.48
CA LYS A 577 23.37 9.15 20.37
C LYS A 577 24.77 8.71 20.79
N LYS A 578 25.08 8.73 22.09
CA LYS A 578 26.37 8.23 22.59
C LYS A 578 26.36 6.72 22.75
N ASN A 579 25.21 6.07 22.59
CA ASN A 579 25.04 4.63 22.80
C ASN A 579 25.48 4.24 24.23
N GLY A 580 25.08 5.02 25.24
CA GLY A 580 25.36 4.69 26.65
C GLY A 580 24.60 3.46 27.14
N PHE A 581 23.38 3.24 26.64
CA PHE A 581 22.57 2.08 26.94
C PHE A 581 21.53 1.86 25.84
N LYS A 582 21.40 0.62 25.37
CA LYS A 582 20.32 0.18 24.50
C LYS A 582 19.85 -1.21 24.89
N CYS A 583 18.55 -1.43 24.88
CA CYS A 583 17.99 -2.78 24.93
C CYS A 583 16.70 -2.87 24.14
N LEU A 584 16.41 -4.08 23.64
CA LEU A 584 15.12 -4.40 23.04
C LEU A 584 14.24 -5.10 24.07
N ILE A 585 12.97 -4.73 24.08
CA ILE A 585 11.93 -5.50 24.75
C ILE A 585 10.87 -5.94 23.76
N TYR A 586 10.18 -7.04 24.06
CA TYR A 586 9.04 -7.48 23.26
C TYR A 586 7.72 -7.06 23.91
N MET A 587 6.92 -6.23 23.22
CA MET A 587 5.69 -5.66 23.78
C MET A 587 4.70 -6.72 24.31
N HIS A 588 4.64 -7.88 23.67
CA HIS A 588 3.73 -8.97 24.08
C HIS A 588 4.19 -9.70 25.34
N ARG A 589 5.46 -9.54 25.74
CA ARG A 589 6.03 -10.05 27.00
C ARG A 589 6.22 -8.96 28.06
N TYR A 590 5.80 -7.72 27.77
CA TYR A 590 5.89 -6.62 28.72
C TYR A 590 5.11 -6.94 30.01
N GLN A 591 5.75 -6.69 31.14
CA GLN A 591 5.16 -6.78 32.47
C GLN A 591 5.29 -5.43 33.18
N PRO A 592 4.42 -5.12 34.17
CA PRO A 592 4.49 -3.86 34.91
C PRO A 592 5.86 -3.57 35.53
N ASP A 593 6.61 -4.62 35.90
CA ASP A 593 7.95 -4.55 36.48
C ASP A 593 9.09 -4.48 35.44
N THR A 594 8.82 -4.61 34.14
CA THR A 594 9.86 -4.63 33.09
C THR A 594 10.79 -3.42 33.18
N ILE A 595 10.27 -2.20 33.41
CA ILE A 595 11.09 -0.99 33.51
C ILE A 595 11.95 -1.00 34.78
N ALA A 596 11.41 -1.51 35.89
CA ALA A 596 12.15 -1.66 37.13
C ALA A 596 13.33 -2.63 36.94
N ARG A 597 13.12 -3.74 36.22
CA ARG A 597 14.17 -4.70 35.88
C ARG A 597 15.23 -4.14 34.94
N ILE A 598 14.83 -3.42 33.89
CA ILE A 598 15.77 -2.69 33.02
C ILE A 598 16.67 -1.79 33.87
N ARG A 599 16.09 -1.09 34.84
CA ARG A 599 16.84 -0.21 35.73
C ARG A 599 17.83 -0.97 36.62
N THR A 600 17.36 -1.96 37.35
CA THR A 600 18.15 -2.64 38.40
C THR A 600 19.20 -3.56 37.82
N ASP A 601 18.83 -4.34 36.81
CA ASP A 601 19.62 -5.47 36.34
C ASP A 601 20.54 -5.06 35.19
N TYR A 602 20.14 -4.06 34.39
CA TYR A 602 20.91 -3.66 33.20
C TYR A 602 21.52 -2.26 33.31
N VAL A 603 20.73 -1.23 33.63
CA VAL A 603 21.22 0.17 33.66
C VAL A 603 22.25 0.37 34.78
N HIS A 604 21.96 -0.09 36.00
CA HIS A 604 22.92 0.01 37.11
C HIS A 604 24.19 -0.80 36.86
N GLU A 605 24.06 -2.00 36.27
CA GLU A 605 25.21 -2.84 35.93
C GLU A 605 26.09 -2.13 34.89
N GLN A 606 25.50 -1.59 33.83
CA GLN A 606 26.22 -0.85 32.79
C GLN A 606 26.91 0.41 33.35
N GLN A 607 26.26 1.15 34.26
CA GLN A 607 26.89 2.26 34.97
C GLN A 607 28.10 1.82 35.80
N SER A 608 28.00 0.70 36.52
CA SER A 608 29.10 0.15 37.30
C SER A 608 30.29 -0.21 36.40
N ARG A 609 30.03 -0.87 35.27
CA ARG A 609 31.04 -1.24 34.27
C ARG A 609 31.74 -0.02 33.68
N TYR A 610 31.00 1.02 33.31
CA TYR A 610 31.61 2.25 32.83
C TYR A 610 32.49 2.92 33.88
N ARG A 611 32.09 2.94 35.16
CA ARG A 611 32.95 3.47 36.25
C ARG A 611 34.26 2.70 36.35
N THR A 612 34.21 1.37 36.29
CA THR A 612 35.40 0.52 36.34
C THR A 612 36.30 0.71 35.11
N ALA A 613 35.72 0.75 33.91
CA ALA A 613 36.48 0.94 32.66
C ALA A 613 37.12 2.35 32.56
N ILE A 614 36.41 3.39 33.04
CA ILE A 614 36.95 4.75 33.13
C ILE A 614 38.15 4.78 34.07
N ALA A 615 38.05 4.17 35.26
CA ALA A 615 39.16 4.11 36.22
C ALA A 615 40.38 3.36 35.66
N ASP A 616 40.18 2.24 34.94
CA ASP A 616 41.27 1.50 34.28
C ASP A 616 41.95 2.34 33.19
N LEU A 617 41.18 2.99 32.32
CA LEU A 617 41.73 3.85 31.27
C LEU A 617 42.51 5.03 31.85
N GLU A 618 42.02 5.67 32.91
CA GLU A 618 42.73 6.74 33.61
C GLU A 618 44.07 6.27 34.17
N GLN A 619 44.15 5.06 34.74
CA GLN A 619 45.40 4.48 35.19
C GLN A 619 46.35 4.19 34.02
N ARG A 620 45.86 3.61 32.92
CA ARG A 620 46.67 3.29 31.73
C ARG A 620 47.22 4.54 31.05
N ILE A 621 46.48 5.64 31.04
CA ILE A 621 46.92 6.94 30.50
C ILE A 621 48.11 7.53 31.26
N ASN A 622 48.24 7.22 32.55
CA ASN A 622 49.36 7.71 33.38
C ASN A 622 50.69 6.99 33.09
N GLY A 623 50.64 5.76 32.56
CA GLY A 623 51.82 4.96 32.20
C GLY A 623 52.11 4.86 30.69
N ALA A 624 51.27 5.43 29.83
CA ALA A 624 51.33 5.24 28.38
C ALA A 624 52.31 6.16 27.65
N SER A 625 52.86 5.67 26.53
CA SER A 625 53.65 6.46 25.58
C SER A 625 52.81 7.57 24.92
N THR A 626 53.43 8.62 24.36
CA THR A 626 52.71 9.77 23.80
C THR A 626 51.65 9.40 22.75
N SER A 627 51.92 8.41 21.89
CA SER A 627 50.98 7.94 20.86
C SER A 627 49.80 7.16 21.46
N GLU A 628 50.08 6.24 22.38
CA GLU A 628 49.04 5.46 23.08
C GLU A 628 48.17 6.34 23.98
N ARG A 629 48.77 7.37 24.59
CA ARG A 629 48.05 8.34 25.43
C ARG A 629 46.94 9.05 24.67
N VAL A 630 47.18 9.42 23.40
CA VAL A 630 46.17 10.06 22.55
C VAL A 630 45.01 9.08 22.26
N LYS A 631 45.31 7.82 21.93
CA LYS A 631 44.29 6.79 21.65
C LYS A 631 43.44 6.49 22.89
N LEU A 632 44.08 6.27 24.04
CA LEU A 632 43.41 6.00 25.31
C LEU A 632 42.58 7.21 25.78
N SER A 633 43.08 8.43 25.62
CA SER A 633 42.32 9.65 25.97
C SER A 633 41.07 9.80 25.12
N LYS A 634 41.11 9.42 23.84
CA LYS A 634 39.93 9.40 22.97
C LYS A 634 38.90 8.36 23.43
N GLN A 635 39.34 7.16 23.79
CA GLN A 635 38.47 6.12 24.34
C GLN A 635 37.85 6.55 25.68
N LEU A 636 38.64 7.16 26.56
CA LEU A 636 38.18 7.71 27.83
C LEU A 636 37.08 8.77 27.63
N ALA A 637 37.29 9.71 26.70
CA ALA A 637 36.30 10.73 26.38
C ALA A 637 34.98 10.13 25.85
N THR A 638 35.06 9.06 25.05
CA THR A 638 33.87 8.33 24.57
C THR A 638 33.12 7.67 25.74
N LEU A 639 33.83 6.91 26.59
CA LEU A 639 33.23 6.24 27.75
C LEU A 639 32.64 7.24 28.75
N GLN A 640 33.32 8.37 29.01
CA GLN A 640 32.79 9.43 29.88
C GLN A 640 31.49 10.03 29.31
N ALA A 641 31.41 10.22 27.99
CA ALA A 641 30.20 10.69 27.33
C ALA A 641 29.05 9.65 27.42
N GLN A 642 29.36 8.37 27.25
CA GLN A 642 28.41 7.26 27.45
C GLN A 642 27.92 7.19 28.90
N ALA A 643 28.84 7.29 29.87
CA ALA A 643 28.55 7.25 31.31
C ALA A 643 27.66 8.42 31.76
N GLU A 644 27.88 9.62 31.21
CA GLU A 644 27.02 10.77 31.50
C GLU A 644 25.63 10.62 30.85
N GLU A 645 25.56 10.11 29.62
CA GLU A 645 24.28 9.86 28.94
C GLU A 645 23.42 8.84 29.71
N ILE A 646 24.00 7.70 30.12
CA ILE A 646 23.28 6.70 30.91
C ILE A 646 22.89 7.20 32.31
N ARG A 647 23.67 8.11 32.91
CA ARG A 647 23.33 8.75 34.20
C ARG A 647 22.08 9.61 34.07
N VAL A 648 21.99 10.42 33.01
CA VAL A 648 20.79 11.23 32.72
C VAL A 648 19.60 10.36 32.37
N TYR A 649 19.83 9.26 31.65
CA TYR A 649 18.81 8.30 31.28
C TYR A 649 18.21 7.55 32.48
N GLU A 650 19.04 7.15 33.45
CA GLU A 650 18.59 6.46 34.67
C GLU A 650 17.56 7.29 35.43
N GLY A 651 17.74 8.61 35.53
CA GLY A 651 16.76 9.48 36.20
C GLY A 651 15.38 9.46 35.54
N LYS A 652 15.31 9.31 34.21
CA LYS A 652 14.03 9.16 33.48
C LYS A 652 13.41 7.79 33.70
N ILE A 653 14.23 6.74 33.62
CA ILE A 653 13.80 5.35 33.85
C ILE A 653 13.29 5.18 35.27
N HIS A 654 13.95 5.78 36.27
CA HIS A 654 13.52 5.72 37.67
C HIS A 654 12.09 6.23 37.86
N HIS A 655 11.77 7.39 37.27
CA HIS A 655 10.42 7.96 37.40
C HIS A 655 9.33 7.06 36.79
N LEU A 656 9.65 6.35 35.70
CA LEU A 656 8.73 5.41 35.05
C LEU A 656 8.67 4.06 35.78
N ALA A 657 9.80 3.59 36.32
CA ALA A 657 9.88 2.34 37.09
C ALA A 657 8.95 2.37 38.32
N ASP A 658 8.91 3.51 39.02
CA ASP A 658 8.07 3.67 40.22
C ASP A 658 6.56 3.65 39.89
N GLN A 659 6.18 3.95 38.65
CA GLN A 659 4.77 3.97 38.23
C GLN A 659 4.21 2.57 37.93
N MET A 660 5.06 1.55 37.69
CA MET A 660 4.66 0.18 37.38
C MET A 660 3.53 0.13 36.34
N ILE A 661 3.69 0.89 35.25
CA ILE A 661 2.63 1.11 34.27
C ILE A 661 2.27 -0.22 33.61
N LYS A 662 0.98 -0.56 33.59
CA LYS A 662 0.46 -1.69 32.83
C LYS A 662 -0.01 -1.21 31.46
N ILE A 663 0.37 -1.93 30.39
CA ILE A 663 -0.13 -1.68 29.03
C ILE A 663 -1.30 -2.60 28.68
N ASP A 664 -2.18 -2.15 27.79
CA ASP A 664 -3.16 -2.99 27.09
C ASP A 664 -2.80 -3.09 25.62
N LEU A 665 -2.53 -4.31 25.12
CA LEU A 665 -2.21 -4.55 23.72
C LEU A 665 -3.33 -4.06 22.78
N ASP A 666 -4.59 -4.07 23.23
CA ASP A 666 -5.73 -3.65 22.40
C ASP A 666 -5.75 -2.14 22.09
N ASP A 667 -5.04 -1.31 22.87
CA ASP A 667 -4.88 0.11 22.57
C ASP A 667 -3.95 0.34 21.36
N GLY A 668 -3.19 -0.69 20.99
CA GLY A 668 -2.26 -0.71 19.88
C GLY A 668 -0.93 -0.05 20.19
N VAL A 669 0.04 -0.25 19.28
CA VAL A 669 1.42 0.18 19.48
C VAL A 669 1.52 1.69 19.61
N LYS A 670 0.84 2.46 18.76
CA LYS A 670 0.93 3.93 18.79
C LYS A 670 0.58 4.53 20.16
N HIS A 671 -0.46 4.01 20.81
CA HIS A 671 -0.87 4.50 22.13
C HIS A 671 0.14 4.09 23.19
N ASN A 672 0.46 2.79 23.25
CA ASN A 672 1.36 2.25 24.27
C ASN A 672 2.79 2.79 24.17
N TYR A 673 3.28 3.03 22.96
CA TYR A 673 4.62 3.56 22.72
C TYR A 673 4.75 5.02 23.21
N GLU A 674 3.68 5.83 23.05
CA GLU A 674 3.66 7.23 23.47
C GLU A 674 3.80 7.39 25.00
N ILE A 675 3.34 6.40 25.78
CA ILE A 675 3.49 6.35 27.24
C ILE A 675 4.98 6.40 27.64
N PHE A 676 5.84 5.74 26.86
CA PHE A 676 7.27 5.59 27.17
C PHE A 676 8.20 6.42 26.25
N LYS A 677 7.65 7.43 25.56
CA LYS A 677 8.38 8.22 24.55
C LYS A 677 9.68 8.88 25.03
N ASP A 678 9.82 9.12 26.33
CA ASP A 678 10.99 9.79 26.90
C ASP A 678 12.20 8.85 27.07
N VAL A 679 11.96 7.54 27.00
CA VAL A 679 12.97 6.48 27.19
C VAL A 679 13.10 5.54 25.99
N LEU A 680 12.12 5.54 25.08
CA LEU A 680 12.14 4.79 23.83
C LEU A 680 12.77 5.60 22.68
N ALA A 681 13.36 4.89 21.73
CA ALA A 681 13.83 5.48 20.48
C ALA A 681 12.70 6.19 19.72
N LYS A 682 12.99 7.27 19.00
CA LYS A 682 11.94 8.00 18.26
C LYS A 682 11.53 7.25 17.01
N ILE A 683 10.22 7.03 16.85
CA ILE A 683 9.61 6.61 15.59
C ILE A 683 9.59 7.82 14.66
N LYS A 684 10.45 7.83 13.63
CA LYS A 684 10.51 8.90 12.62
C LYS A 684 9.57 8.62 11.45
#